data_AF-A0AA45MWM3-F1
#
_entry.id   AF-A0AA45MWM3-F1
#
_cell.length_a   1.000
_cell.length_b   1.000
_cell.length_c   1.000
_cell.angle_alpha   90.00
_cell.angle_beta   90.00
_cell.angle_gamma   90.00
#
_symmetry.space_group_name_H-M   'P 1'
#
loop_
_entity.id
_entity.type
_entity.pdbx_description
1 polymer ?
#
loop_
_entity_poly.entity_id
_entity_poly.type
_entity_poly.pdbx_seq_one_letter_code
_entity_poly.pdbx_strand_id
1 'polypeptide(L)'
;MRIANSASLPGHGRRWWWAWLVIVALLMLLPMLAGGVRAAPPVFDIASEPLTAACRTAPGARIAGPALLLAAPAGPGAPPVAASPASPVGDLFSATLDASDWGGHFERIASPVSAAALWDASAILTGEPGRAPKPEPAARRLYTAIVQTDGKLVGIPFAWPALSSAQQALLDQAPPPHAAAADGLGERRLAYLRGDRSDEGTLFRRRTSVLGDSINSTPVLVGPPSGAARDAGYLAFRERHKARRATIYLGANDGMLHAFDANTGGELYAYFPNALMPVLNRLPSVDYVHRAYVDGPSFSADALIGANWRTVLVAAMGGGAQGVFALDISDPAALDENAALWEFTDRDDPMMGNVTTLPQLAKVRTSRGADVPTYRYFAIVSSGLNNYARDGHASGAGKGALFLLALDKPRDAPWTLNVNYFRLVTPISDPSLANGLSAPALLADRDGALSYAYAGDLQGNLWRFDFNTWPGAAAKALFVARDADGKRQPIAQQPMLAYASGGGYLILFGTGAMFDRAGLAAGSFSTQSFYAILDSLSVPMDVVAGRRQLTERVLDPLASDLLSISGAEMAPGSKGWYVDFLHAARTGERSINSGKLMGGEVVFNTLLPGADKCDASRGRTYVLDALSGLPGGHSTAAVMPSAPIVGVLQSTYAAVPSLVQLSTSSSPPDPTGRIVADKNYAVVNASARETTVVGSVKVRSRSGRLSWREVANWRELHEAIK
;
A
#
# COMPACT_ATOMS: atom_id res chain seq x y z
N MET A 1 -82.80 -44.50 -13.24
CA MET A 1 -82.50 -45.28 -14.46
C MET A 1 -81.28 -46.16 -14.14
N ARG A 2 -81.37 -47.48 -14.38
CA ARG A 2 -80.37 -48.53 -14.09
C ARG A 2 -79.01 -48.19 -14.74
N ILE A 3 -77.84 -48.63 -14.26
CA ILE A 3 -77.25 -50.01 -14.28
C ILE A 3 -76.01 -50.01 -13.33
N ALA A 4 -76.00 -50.82 -12.26
CA ALA A 4 -75.21 -52.05 -11.99
C ALA A 4 -73.73 -51.87 -11.55
N ASN A 5 -73.39 -52.26 -10.31
CA ASN A 5 -72.58 -53.44 -9.87
C ASN A 5 -71.12 -53.44 -10.37
N SER A 6 -70.06 -53.82 -9.64
CA SER A 6 -69.80 -54.41 -8.31
C SER A 6 -68.28 -54.68 -8.26
N ALA A 7 -67.60 -54.54 -7.12
CA ALA A 7 -66.54 -55.46 -6.62
C ALA A 7 -65.70 -54.82 -5.50
N SER A 8 -65.29 -55.66 -4.56
CA SER A 8 -64.68 -55.34 -3.27
C SER A 8 -63.22 -55.83 -3.16
N LEU A 9 -62.46 -55.19 -2.25
CA LEU A 9 -61.21 -55.62 -1.55
C LEU A 9 -59.85 -55.30 -2.24
N PRO A 10 -58.70 -55.29 -1.51
CA PRO A 10 -58.40 -54.64 -0.22
C PRO A 10 -56.99 -53.94 -0.18
N GLY A 11 -56.76 -53.05 0.79
CA GLY A 11 -55.49 -53.03 1.53
C GLY A 11 -54.17 -52.63 0.85
N HIS A 12 -54.07 -51.49 0.16
CA HIS A 12 -52.75 -50.94 -0.27
C HIS A 12 -52.51 -49.45 0.04
N GLY A 13 -53.39 -48.78 0.79
CA GLY A 13 -53.27 -47.34 1.06
C GLY A 13 -52.23 -46.93 2.10
N ARG A 14 -51.85 -47.81 3.04
CA ARG A 14 -50.98 -47.42 4.17
C ARG A 14 -49.49 -47.45 3.86
N ARG A 15 -48.99 -48.34 2.99
CA ARG A 15 -47.55 -48.39 2.66
C ARG A 15 -47.09 -47.23 1.77
N TRP A 16 -47.95 -46.77 0.87
CA TRP A 16 -47.66 -45.64 0.00
C TRP A 16 -47.63 -44.30 0.76
N TRP A 17 -48.47 -44.15 1.78
CA TRP A 17 -48.53 -42.92 2.58
C TRP A 17 -47.29 -42.71 3.44
N TRP A 18 -46.74 -43.77 4.04
CA TRP A 18 -45.47 -43.71 4.78
C TRP A 18 -44.27 -43.52 3.86
N ALA A 19 -44.24 -44.13 2.67
CA ALA A 19 -43.20 -43.88 1.68
C ALA A 19 -43.22 -42.44 1.17
N TRP A 20 -44.40 -41.86 0.94
CA TRP A 20 -44.57 -40.45 0.58
C TRP A 20 -44.14 -39.50 1.69
N LEU A 21 -44.48 -39.79 2.95
CA LEU A 21 -44.04 -38.99 4.10
C LEU A 21 -42.52 -39.04 4.29
N VAL A 22 -41.88 -40.20 4.08
CA VAL A 22 -40.41 -40.33 4.13
C VAL A 22 -39.74 -39.60 2.97
N ILE A 23 -40.30 -39.67 1.75
CA ILE A 23 -39.79 -38.93 0.58
C ILE A 23 -39.96 -37.42 0.77
N VAL A 24 -41.09 -36.95 1.30
CA VAL A 24 -41.32 -35.53 1.60
C VAL A 24 -40.41 -35.07 2.76
N ALA A 25 -40.20 -35.88 3.79
CA ALA A 25 -39.25 -35.57 4.86
C ALA A 25 -37.79 -35.53 4.36
N LEU A 26 -37.38 -36.45 3.47
CA LEU A 26 -36.08 -36.41 2.80
C LEU A 26 -35.94 -35.20 1.87
N LEU A 27 -36.98 -34.86 1.10
CA LEU A 27 -37.02 -33.66 0.24
C LEU A 27 -37.07 -32.35 1.03
N MET A 28 -37.62 -32.34 2.25
CA MET A 28 -37.58 -31.20 3.18
C MET A 28 -36.25 -31.13 3.95
N LEU A 29 -35.55 -32.25 4.14
CA LEU A 29 -34.18 -32.30 4.67
C LEU A 29 -33.13 -31.94 3.60
N LEU A 30 -33.41 -32.11 2.31
CA LEU A 30 -32.51 -31.76 1.21
C LEU A 30 -32.12 -30.26 1.17
N PRO A 31 -33.01 -29.27 1.39
CA PRO A 31 -32.61 -27.87 1.54
C PRO A 31 -31.96 -27.56 2.91
N MET A 32 -32.14 -28.40 3.94
CA MET A 32 -31.44 -28.27 5.22
C MET A 32 -30.02 -28.86 5.20
N LEU A 33 -29.78 -29.90 4.38
CA LEU A 33 -28.46 -30.43 4.06
C LEU A 33 -27.76 -29.63 2.95
N ALA A 34 -28.51 -28.85 2.17
CA ALA A 34 -28.02 -27.81 1.26
C ALA A 34 -27.94 -26.42 1.92
N GLY A 35 -27.83 -26.37 3.26
CA GLY A 35 -27.07 -25.32 3.92
C GLY A 35 -25.60 -25.44 3.51
N GLY A 36 -25.32 -25.17 2.23
CA GLY A 36 -24.01 -25.30 1.65
C GLY A 36 -23.05 -24.48 2.51
N VAL A 37 -22.07 -25.16 3.10
CA VAL A 37 -20.86 -24.52 3.59
C VAL A 37 -20.32 -23.77 2.39
N ARG A 38 -20.65 -22.48 2.28
CA ARG A 38 -20.16 -21.64 1.20
C ARG A 38 -18.66 -21.61 1.41
N ALA A 39 -17.93 -22.34 0.57
CA ALA A 39 -16.49 -22.43 0.68
C ALA A 39 -15.93 -21.00 0.71
N ALA A 40 -15.10 -20.70 1.71
CA ALA A 40 -14.39 -19.44 1.75
C ALA A 40 -13.50 -19.32 0.50
N PRO A 41 -13.18 -18.09 0.06
CA PRO A 41 -12.24 -17.88 -1.02
C PRO A 41 -10.91 -18.64 -0.81
N PRO A 42 -10.15 -18.94 -1.89
CA PRO A 42 -8.82 -19.54 -1.78
C PRO A 42 -7.83 -18.59 -1.07
N VAL A 43 -7.02 -19.12 -0.16
CA VAL A 43 -6.01 -18.36 0.61
C VAL A 43 -4.72 -18.24 -0.21
N PHE A 44 -4.09 -17.06 -0.20
CA PHE A 44 -2.77 -16.87 -0.80
C PHE A 44 -1.66 -17.37 0.12
N ASP A 45 -0.68 -18.07 -0.46
CA ASP A 45 0.63 -18.25 0.17
C ASP A 45 1.48 -17.01 -0.13
N ILE A 46 1.30 -15.97 0.70
CA ILE A 46 1.94 -14.66 0.47
C ILE A 46 3.45 -14.88 0.49
N ALA A 47 4.09 -14.60 -0.64
CA ALA A 47 5.49 -14.83 -0.82
C ALA A 47 6.29 -13.98 0.18
N SER A 48 7.08 -14.66 0.99
CA SER A 48 8.08 -14.02 1.84
C SER A 48 9.34 -13.66 1.05
N GLU A 49 9.45 -13.99 -0.23
CA GLU A 49 10.63 -13.75 -1.05
C GLU A 49 10.30 -12.80 -2.21
N PRO A 50 11.29 -12.08 -2.79
CA PRO A 50 11.03 -11.16 -3.90
C PRO A 50 10.53 -11.91 -5.14
N LEU A 51 9.25 -11.75 -5.48
CA LEU A 51 8.63 -12.39 -6.65
C LEU A 51 9.17 -11.86 -8.00
N THR A 52 9.84 -10.71 -7.97
CA THR A 52 10.34 -10.03 -9.17
C THR A 52 11.83 -10.28 -9.42
N ALA A 53 12.52 -10.90 -8.46
CA ALA A 53 13.94 -11.19 -8.56
C ALA A 53 14.18 -12.56 -9.18
N ALA A 54 15.36 -12.72 -9.80
CA ALA A 54 15.81 -14.04 -10.21
C ALA A 54 16.15 -14.89 -8.98
N CYS A 55 15.68 -16.14 -8.93
CA CYS A 55 16.06 -17.07 -7.87
C CYS A 55 17.50 -17.61 -8.04
N ARG A 56 18.13 -17.36 -9.19
CA ARG A 56 19.51 -17.74 -9.49
C ARG A 56 20.37 -16.48 -9.47
N THR A 57 20.92 -16.15 -8.32
CA THR A 57 21.92 -15.08 -8.21
C THR A 57 23.32 -15.64 -8.30
N ALA A 58 24.26 -14.83 -8.82
CA ALA A 58 25.67 -15.16 -8.71
C ALA A 58 26.06 -15.20 -7.22
N PRO A 59 27.00 -16.06 -6.79
CA PRO A 59 27.47 -16.08 -5.41
C PRO A 59 27.92 -14.68 -4.94
N GLY A 60 27.36 -14.21 -3.83
CA GLY A 60 27.63 -12.88 -3.27
C GLY A 60 26.88 -11.70 -3.92
N ALA A 61 26.01 -11.95 -4.91
CA ALA A 61 25.15 -10.91 -5.47
C ALA A 61 23.94 -10.65 -4.55
N ARG A 62 23.76 -9.39 -4.17
CA ARG A 62 22.59 -8.95 -3.40
C ARG A 62 21.39 -8.77 -4.32
N ILE A 63 20.22 -9.21 -3.84
CA ILE A 63 18.94 -9.03 -4.51
C ILE A 63 18.37 -7.65 -4.18
N ALA A 64 17.72 -7.07 -5.18
CA ALA A 64 17.08 -5.78 -5.10
C ALA A 64 15.86 -5.79 -4.16
N GLY A 65 15.82 -4.83 -3.22
CA GLY A 65 14.66 -4.53 -2.39
C GLY A 65 14.07 -3.15 -2.69
N PRO A 66 13.22 -2.62 -1.80
CA PRO A 66 12.57 -1.33 -1.95
C PRO A 66 13.57 -0.17 -1.89
N ALA A 67 13.24 0.93 -2.58
CA ALA A 67 14.10 2.11 -2.65
C ALA A 67 13.28 3.41 -2.58
N LEU A 68 13.92 4.46 -2.08
CA LEU A 68 13.39 5.83 -2.03
C LEU A 68 14.43 6.79 -2.62
N LEU A 69 14.08 7.42 -3.74
CA LEU A 69 14.89 8.47 -4.35
C LEU A 69 14.43 9.84 -3.83
N LEU A 70 15.36 10.56 -3.20
CA LEU A 70 15.17 11.95 -2.81
C LEU A 70 15.95 12.86 -3.75
N ALA A 71 15.24 13.71 -4.48
CA ALA A 71 15.87 14.71 -5.33
C ALA A 71 16.40 15.89 -4.52
N ALA A 72 17.57 16.41 -4.89
CA ALA A 72 18.04 17.70 -4.43
C ALA A 72 17.08 18.81 -4.89
N PRO A 73 16.81 19.84 -4.06
CA PRO A 73 15.97 20.96 -4.47
C PRO A 73 16.60 21.69 -5.66
N ALA A 74 15.83 21.90 -6.73
CA ALA A 74 16.27 22.69 -7.87
C ALA A 74 16.48 24.16 -7.43
N GLY A 75 17.70 24.68 -7.55
CA GLY A 75 18.02 26.07 -7.21
C GLY A 75 17.33 27.06 -8.17
N PRO A 76 16.95 28.26 -7.70
CA PRO A 76 16.45 29.33 -8.57
C PRO A 76 17.56 29.77 -9.54
N GLY A 77 17.30 29.71 -10.85
CA GLY A 77 18.23 30.19 -11.89
C GLY A 77 19.06 29.13 -12.61
N ALA A 78 18.79 27.84 -12.42
CA ALA A 78 19.39 26.80 -13.27
C ALA A 78 19.04 27.07 -14.75
N PRO A 79 20.03 27.09 -15.67
CA PRO A 79 19.76 27.33 -17.08
C PRO A 79 18.75 26.29 -17.61
N PRO A 80 17.91 26.64 -18.59
CA PRO A 80 17.06 25.67 -19.26
C PRO A 80 17.97 24.64 -19.91
N VAL A 81 18.09 23.47 -19.27
CA VAL A 81 18.86 22.36 -19.82
C VAL A 81 18.10 21.88 -21.05
N ALA A 82 18.77 21.83 -22.20
CA ALA A 82 18.27 21.13 -23.37
C ALA A 82 17.86 19.69 -22.98
N ALA A 83 16.95 19.07 -23.73
CA ALA A 83 16.37 17.74 -23.46
C ALA A 83 17.38 16.57 -23.60
N SER A 84 18.57 16.70 -23.03
CA SER A 84 19.46 15.59 -22.70
C SER A 84 19.14 15.11 -21.28
N PRO A 85 19.19 13.80 -20.99
CA PRO A 85 18.98 13.28 -19.65
C PRO A 85 20.15 13.71 -18.76
N ALA A 86 20.07 14.89 -18.14
CA ALA A 86 20.89 15.21 -17.00
C ALA A 86 20.47 14.25 -15.87
N SER A 87 21.42 13.48 -15.34
CA SER A 87 21.13 12.54 -14.27
C SER A 87 20.60 13.29 -13.04
N PRO A 88 19.51 12.83 -12.42
CA PRO A 88 18.98 13.44 -11.21
C PRO A 88 20.08 13.45 -10.13
N VAL A 89 20.16 14.56 -9.38
CA VAL A 89 21.08 14.70 -8.24
C VAL A 89 20.29 14.59 -6.95
N GLY A 90 20.81 13.87 -5.95
CA GLY A 90 20.12 13.66 -4.69
C GLY A 90 20.68 12.49 -3.90
N ASP A 91 19.83 11.86 -3.08
CA ASP A 91 20.18 10.65 -2.33
C ASP A 91 19.19 9.52 -2.66
N LEU A 92 19.74 8.32 -2.87
CA LEU A 92 18.98 7.08 -2.98
C LEU A 92 19.13 6.30 -1.68
N PHE A 93 18.01 6.03 -1.01
CA PHE A 93 17.93 5.08 0.10
C PHE A 93 17.47 3.74 -0.47
N SER A 94 18.26 2.69 -0.28
CA SER A 94 18.12 1.44 -1.01
C SER A 94 18.25 0.26 -0.06
N ALA A 95 17.23 -0.59 -0.03
CA ALA A 95 17.32 -1.89 0.61
C ALA A 95 17.78 -2.96 -0.40
N THR A 96 18.63 -3.88 0.06
CA THR A 96 19.07 -5.06 -0.68
C THR A 96 19.18 -6.24 0.27
N LEU A 97 19.18 -7.48 -0.23
CA LEU A 97 19.26 -8.68 0.60
C LEU A 97 20.23 -9.73 0.06
N ASP A 98 20.79 -10.54 0.95
CA ASP A 98 21.55 -11.73 0.62
C ASP A 98 20.62 -12.96 0.70
N ALA A 99 20.45 -13.66 -0.43
CA ALA A 99 19.55 -14.82 -0.51
C ALA A 99 20.09 -16.06 0.23
N SER A 100 21.37 -16.09 0.59
CA SER A 100 21.98 -17.25 1.26
C SER A 100 21.56 -17.37 2.72
N ASP A 101 21.30 -16.26 3.39
CA ASP A 101 20.96 -16.22 4.81
C ASP A 101 19.87 -15.20 5.18
N TRP A 102 19.31 -14.51 4.19
CA TRP A 102 18.28 -13.48 4.33
C TRP A 102 18.75 -12.28 5.17
N GLY A 103 20.06 -11.98 5.11
CA GLY A 103 20.62 -10.75 5.66
C GLY A 103 20.22 -9.55 4.81
N GLY A 104 19.73 -8.48 5.45
CA GLY A 104 19.40 -7.23 4.78
C GLY A 104 20.51 -6.20 4.86
N HIS A 105 20.56 -5.34 3.86
CA HIS A 105 21.38 -4.13 3.81
C HIS A 105 20.49 -2.94 3.50
N PHE A 106 20.74 -1.82 4.16
CA PHE A 106 20.01 -0.58 3.90
C PHE A 106 20.99 0.57 3.82
N GLU A 107 21.02 1.21 2.66
CA GLU A 107 22.13 2.06 2.27
C GLU A 107 21.62 3.42 1.80
N ARG A 108 22.38 4.47 2.10
CA ARG A 108 22.24 5.79 1.48
C ARG A 108 23.34 5.97 0.46
N ILE A 109 22.98 6.28 -0.77
CA ILE A 109 23.90 6.41 -1.89
C ILE A 109 23.65 7.76 -2.57
N ALA A 110 24.71 8.48 -2.92
CA ALA A 110 24.57 9.71 -3.68
C ALA A 110 24.02 9.39 -5.08
N SER A 111 23.09 10.21 -5.57
CA SER A 111 22.59 10.16 -6.95
C SER A 111 23.25 11.28 -7.77
N PRO A 112 23.77 11.02 -8.98
CA PRO A 112 23.75 9.75 -9.71
C PRO A 112 24.49 8.64 -8.97
N VAL A 113 23.97 7.41 -9.01
CA VAL A 113 24.40 6.32 -8.12
C VAL A 113 25.93 6.17 -8.11
N SER A 114 26.54 6.40 -6.95
CA SER A 114 27.97 6.16 -6.72
C SER A 114 28.26 4.68 -6.42
N ALA A 115 29.49 4.23 -6.71
CA ALA A 115 29.92 2.87 -6.40
C ALA A 115 29.93 2.56 -4.88
N ALA A 116 30.31 3.56 -4.07
CA ALA A 116 30.30 3.46 -2.61
C ALA A 116 29.02 4.08 -2.03
N ALA A 117 28.46 3.43 -1.01
CA ALA A 117 27.41 4.01 -0.18
C ALA A 117 28.00 5.06 0.78
N LEU A 118 27.23 6.09 1.08
CA LEU A 118 27.56 7.09 2.12
C LEU A 118 27.49 6.46 3.51
N TRP A 119 26.55 5.54 3.71
CA TRP A 119 26.46 4.65 4.86
C TRP A 119 25.68 3.37 4.51
N ASP A 120 25.94 2.30 5.26
CA ASP A 120 25.16 1.06 5.28
C ASP A 120 24.73 0.77 6.73
N ALA A 121 23.43 0.82 7.00
CA ALA A 121 22.87 0.59 8.32
C ALA A 121 23.14 -0.84 8.81
N SER A 122 23.16 -1.82 7.90
CA SER A 122 23.50 -3.21 8.24
C SER A 122 24.94 -3.34 8.72
N ALA A 123 25.90 -2.75 8.00
CA ALA A 123 27.30 -2.76 8.39
C ALA A 123 27.51 -2.08 9.77
N ILE A 124 26.80 -0.99 10.02
CA ILE A 124 26.84 -0.27 11.30
C ILE A 124 26.26 -1.12 12.44
N LEU A 125 25.09 -1.75 12.23
CA LEU A 125 24.41 -2.60 13.22
C LEU A 125 25.14 -3.91 13.50
N THR A 126 25.73 -4.51 12.48
CA THR A 126 26.41 -5.80 12.56
C THR A 126 27.83 -5.66 13.12
N GLY A 127 28.46 -4.51 12.88
CA GLY A 127 29.89 -4.33 13.09
C GLY A 127 30.71 -4.92 11.94
N GLU A 128 31.97 -4.48 11.85
CA GLU A 128 32.94 -4.94 10.87
C GLU A 128 34.22 -5.38 11.59
N PRO A 129 35.13 -6.15 10.96
CA PRO A 129 36.41 -6.48 11.55
C PRO A 129 37.16 -5.21 12.03
N GLY A 130 37.39 -5.10 13.34
CA GLY A 130 38.03 -3.92 13.97
C GLY A 130 37.07 -2.76 14.29
N ARG A 131 35.78 -2.89 14.01
CA ARG A 131 34.73 -1.89 14.33
C ARG A 131 33.54 -2.56 14.99
N ALA A 132 33.37 -2.31 16.27
CA ALA A 132 32.26 -2.87 17.04
C ALA A 132 30.89 -2.36 16.54
N PRO A 133 29.81 -3.13 16.70
CA PRO A 133 28.47 -2.73 16.29
C PRO A 133 28.01 -1.46 17.01
N LYS A 134 27.26 -0.60 16.31
CA LYS A 134 26.77 0.66 16.88
C LYS A 134 25.27 0.87 16.63
N PRO A 135 24.44 0.90 17.69
CA PRO A 135 24.78 0.61 19.08
C PRO A 135 25.09 -0.88 19.32
N GLU A 136 25.80 -1.20 20.40
CA GLU A 136 25.99 -2.58 20.86
C GLU A 136 24.63 -3.26 21.14
N PRO A 137 24.50 -4.60 20.99
CA PRO A 137 23.22 -5.30 21.16
C PRO A 137 22.50 -4.99 22.49
N ALA A 138 23.25 -4.90 23.59
CA ALA A 138 22.70 -4.55 24.90
C ALA A 138 22.22 -3.09 24.99
N ALA A 139 22.84 -2.17 24.23
CA ALA A 139 22.54 -0.75 24.24
C ALA A 139 21.45 -0.34 23.21
N ARG A 140 21.00 -1.26 22.36
CA ARG A 140 19.90 -1.01 21.42
C ARG A 140 18.59 -0.65 22.15
N ARG A 141 17.95 0.43 21.70
CA ARG A 141 16.64 0.89 22.19
C ARG A 141 15.53 0.16 21.43
N LEU A 142 15.22 -1.05 21.87
CA LEU A 142 14.19 -1.89 21.26
C LEU A 142 12.97 -1.93 22.16
N TYR A 143 11.79 -1.75 21.58
CA TYR A 143 10.52 -1.70 22.29
C TYR A 143 9.53 -2.71 21.68
N THR A 144 8.60 -3.17 22.50
CA THR A 144 7.46 -3.98 22.08
C THR A 144 6.25 -3.61 22.94
N ALA A 145 5.17 -4.36 22.84
CA ALA A 145 4.00 -4.19 23.68
C ALA A 145 3.55 -5.52 24.28
N ILE A 146 2.82 -5.44 25.37
CA ILE A 146 1.95 -6.50 25.87
C ILE A 146 0.53 -6.08 25.52
N VAL A 147 -0.17 -6.90 24.74
CA VAL A 147 -1.62 -6.72 24.56
C VAL A 147 -2.34 -7.70 25.46
N GLN A 148 -3.01 -7.16 26.48
CA GLN A 148 -3.75 -7.92 27.48
C GLN A 148 -5.02 -8.54 26.88
N THR A 149 -5.59 -9.53 27.57
CA THR A 149 -6.83 -10.19 27.16
C THR A 149 -8.04 -9.24 27.12
N ASP A 150 -7.99 -8.16 27.90
CA ASP A 150 -8.99 -7.08 27.90
C ASP A 150 -8.71 -6.01 26.83
N GLY A 151 -7.77 -6.26 25.91
CA GLY A 151 -7.43 -5.38 24.79
C GLY A 151 -6.58 -4.16 25.14
N LYS A 152 -6.13 -4.03 26.40
CA LYS A 152 -5.22 -2.95 26.81
C LYS A 152 -3.82 -3.18 26.25
N LEU A 153 -3.20 -2.09 25.81
CA LEU A 153 -1.82 -2.09 25.34
C LEU A 153 -0.91 -1.47 26.40
N VAL A 154 0.10 -2.23 26.81
CA VAL A 154 1.18 -1.75 27.67
C VAL A 154 2.49 -1.82 26.88
N GLY A 155 3.08 -0.67 26.61
CA GLY A 155 4.39 -0.60 25.99
C GLY A 155 5.48 -1.05 26.96
N ILE A 156 6.46 -1.81 26.49
CA ILE A 156 7.60 -2.28 27.28
C ILE A 156 8.91 -2.24 26.49
N PRO A 157 10.08 -2.15 27.15
CA PRO A 157 11.35 -2.45 26.48
C PRO A 157 11.38 -3.93 26.07
N PHE A 158 11.98 -4.23 24.91
CA PHE A 158 12.20 -5.61 24.45
C PHE A 158 13.40 -6.22 25.16
N ALA A 159 13.21 -6.54 26.44
CA ALA A 159 14.20 -7.13 27.33
C ALA A 159 13.54 -8.27 28.12
N TRP A 160 14.29 -9.35 28.36
CA TRP A 160 13.77 -10.57 29.01
C TRP A 160 12.96 -10.33 30.30
N PRO A 161 13.44 -9.54 31.29
CA PRO A 161 12.69 -9.31 32.52
C PRO A 161 11.44 -8.44 32.35
N ALA A 162 11.30 -7.72 31.22
CA ALA A 162 10.15 -6.86 30.95
C ALA A 162 9.03 -7.59 30.19
N LEU A 163 9.35 -8.72 29.54
CA LEU A 163 8.35 -9.55 28.86
C LEU A 163 7.37 -10.18 29.86
N SER A 164 6.12 -10.34 29.45
CA SER A 164 5.17 -11.15 30.22
C SER A 164 5.57 -12.64 30.21
N SER A 165 5.12 -13.41 31.20
CA SER A 165 5.39 -14.86 31.26
C SER A 165 4.89 -15.61 30.02
N ALA A 166 3.81 -15.15 29.38
CA ALA A 166 3.32 -15.72 28.14
C ALA A 166 4.28 -15.46 26.96
N GLN A 167 4.84 -14.25 26.86
CA GLN A 167 5.82 -13.92 25.81
C GLN A 167 7.15 -14.64 26.03
N GLN A 168 7.62 -14.74 27.29
CA GLN A 168 8.79 -15.56 27.64
C GLN A 168 8.61 -17.01 27.22
N ALA A 169 7.45 -17.61 27.54
CA ALA A 169 7.13 -18.97 27.13
C ALA A 169 7.12 -19.17 25.61
N LEU A 170 6.67 -18.19 24.82
CA LEU A 170 6.71 -18.26 23.35
C LEU A 170 8.15 -18.25 22.81
N LEU A 171 9.05 -17.48 23.40
CA LEU A 171 10.46 -17.46 23.02
C LEU A 171 11.24 -18.68 23.53
N ASP A 172 10.82 -19.27 24.65
CA ASP A 172 11.41 -20.51 25.19
C ASP A 172 11.02 -21.77 24.40
N GLN A 173 10.03 -21.69 23.52
CA GLN A 173 9.64 -22.82 22.67
C GLN A 173 10.67 -23.09 21.58
N ALA A 174 11.07 -24.35 21.44
CA ALA A 174 11.87 -24.79 20.31
C ALA A 174 11.14 -24.53 18.98
N PRO A 175 11.81 -23.99 17.94
CA PRO A 175 11.19 -23.75 16.66
C PRO A 175 10.86 -25.07 15.94
N PRO A 176 9.80 -25.10 15.09
CA PRO A 176 9.53 -26.25 14.23
C PRO A 176 10.75 -26.61 13.35
N PRO A 177 11.00 -27.89 13.06
CA PRO A 177 10.12 -29.05 13.27
C PRO A 177 10.29 -29.76 14.64
N HIS A 178 11.14 -29.23 15.53
CA HIS A 178 11.36 -29.85 16.84
C HIS A 178 10.12 -29.73 17.74
N ALA A 179 9.99 -30.67 18.70
CA ALA A 179 8.81 -30.75 19.56
C ALA A 179 8.51 -29.41 20.24
N ALA A 180 7.22 -29.07 20.40
CA ALA A 180 6.71 -27.84 21.03
C ALA A 180 6.97 -27.74 22.55
N ALA A 181 8.11 -28.28 23.02
CA ALA A 181 8.56 -28.20 24.39
C ALA A 181 9.45 -26.98 24.60
N ALA A 182 9.45 -26.45 25.82
CA ALA A 182 10.38 -25.41 26.22
C ALA A 182 11.80 -25.99 26.30
N ASP A 183 12.78 -25.31 25.71
CA ASP A 183 14.20 -25.71 25.73
C ASP A 183 15.07 -24.80 26.62
N GLY A 184 14.47 -23.79 27.24
CA GLY A 184 15.14 -22.86 28.16
C GLY A 184 16.11 -21.89 27.48
N LEU A 185 16.02 -21.73 26.15
CA LEU A 185 16.89 -20.83 25.39
C LEU A 185 16.27 -19.45 25.12
N GLY A 186 15.10 -19.11 25.67
CA GLY A 186 14.35 -17.90 25.33
C GLY A 186 15.09 -16.60 25.62
N GLU A 187 15.80 -16.48 26.75
CA GLU A 187 16.62 -15.29 27.04
C GLU A 187 17.76 -15.14 26.02
N ARG A 188 18.38 -16.26 25.61
CA ARG A 188 19.45 -16.27 24.60
C ARG A 188 18.89 -15.98 23.20
N ARG A 189 17.69 -16.45 22.87
CA ARG A 189 16.97 -16.08 21.63
C ARG A 189 16.66 -14.60 21.62
N LEU A 190 16.23 -14.03 22.74
CA LEU A 190 16.01 -12.59 22.86
C LEU A 190 17.33 -11.84 22.63
N ALA A 191 18.45 -12.26 23.25
CA ALA A 191 19.76 -11.66 23.00
C ALA A 191 20.14 -11.71 21.51
N TYR A 192 19.91 -12.85 20.83
CA TYR A 192 20.10 -12.99 19.39
C TYR A 192 19.28 -12.01 18.56
N LEU A 193 17.98 -11.85 18.89
CA LEU A 193 17.06 -10.89 18.25
C LEU A 193 17.50 -9.44 18.49
N ARG A 194 18.10 -9.16 19.65
CA ARG A 194 18.76 -7.89 19.94
C ARG A 194 20.07 -7.71 19.16
N GLY A 195 20.56 -8.72 18.46
CA GLY A 195 21.77 -8.65 17.64
C GLY A 195 23.01 -9.24 18.29
N ASP A 196 22.89 -9.93 19.43
CA ASP A 196 23.99 -10.72 19.97
C ASP A 196 24.33 -11.86 19.01
N ARG A 197 25.62 -12.09 18.81
CA ARG A 197 26.16 -13.06 17.85
C ARG A 197 27.00 -14.15 18.52
N SER A 198 27.12 -14.16 19.85
CA SER A 198 27.97 -15.12 20.59
C SER A 198 27.62 -16.58 20.32
N ASP A 199 26.35 -16.83 20.00
CA ASP A 199 25.77 -18.17 19.87
C ASP A 199 25.54 -18.60 18.41
N GLU A 200 25.98 -17.77 17.46
CA GLU A 200 25.86 -18.04 16.03
C GLU A 200 26.77 -19.18 15.57
N GLY A 201 26.20 -20.13 14.83
CA GLY A 201 26.91 -21.33 14.36
C GLY A 201 27.13 -22.40 15.44
N THR A 202 26.60 -22.20 16.64
CA THR A 202 26.56 -23.21 17.70
C THR A 202 25.12 -23.56 18.06
N LEU A 203 24.37 -22.61 18.60
CA LEU A 203 22.96 -22.78 19.00
C LEU A 203 22.00 -22.16 18.01
N PHE A 204 22.40 -21.07 17.37
CA PHE A 204 21.56 -20.32 16.44
C PHE A 204 22.20 -20.24 15.06
N ARG A 205 21.39 -19.98 14.02
CA ARG A 205 21.91 -19.79 12.67
C ARG A 205 22.92 -18.66 12.61
N ARG A 206 23.94 -18.83 11.77
CA ARG A 206 24.89 -17.76 11.45
C ARG A 206 24.23 -16.74 10.53
N ARG A 207 24.50 -15.46 10.79
CA ARG A 207 24.06 -14.35 9.93
C ARG A 207 25.26 -13.60 9.36
N THR A 208 25.11 -13.05 8.17
CA THR A 208 26.02 -12.08 7.56
C THR A 208 25.65 -10.66 8.01
N SER A 209 24.38 -10.42 8.31
CA SER A 209 23.82 -9.15 8.78
C SER A 209 22.90 -9.34 9.99
N VAL A 210 22.99 -8.45 10.99
CA VAL A 210 22.03 -8.35 12.09
C VAL A 210 20.68 -7.80 11.61
N LEU A 211 20.72 -6.87 10.65
CA LEU A 211 19.52 -6.31 10.01
C LEU A 211 18.92 -7.36 9.07
N GLY A 212 17.63 -7.65 9.23
CA GLY A 212 16.89 -8.52 8.33
C GLY A 212 16.64 -7.89 6.97
N ASP A 213 16.33 -8.70 5.97
CA ASP A 213 15.95 -8.21 4.65
C ASP A 213 14.65 -7.39 4.69
N SER A 214 14.49 -6.53 3.69
CA SER A 214 13.28 -5.74 3.48
C SER A 214 12.85 -5.93 2.03
N ILE A 215 11.66 -6.47 1.81
CA ILE A 215 11.20 -6.88 0.47
C ILE A 215 10.06 -5.98 0.01
N ASN A 216 9.02 -5.85 0.83
CA ASN A 216 7.82 -5.09 0.50
C ASN A 216 7.70 -3.78 1.31
N SER A 217 8.44 -3.67 2.41
CA SER A 217 8.46 -2.49 3.28
C SER A 217 9.16 -1.30 2.62
N THR A 218 8.39 -0.34 2.11
CA THR A 218 8.97 0.88 1.52
C THR A 218 9.51 1.83 2.60
N PRO A 219 10.74 2.36 2.48
CA PRO A 219 11.29 3.29 3.45
C PRO A 219 10.54 4.63 3.48
N VAL A 220 10.30 5.15 4.69
CA VAL A 220 9.60 6.44 4.91
C VAL A 220 10.53 7.44 5.57
N LEU A 221 10.87 8.53 4.89
CA LEU A 221 11.61 9.64 5.48
C LEU A 221 10.67 10.60 6.20
N VAL A 222 10.97 10.89 7.46
CA VAL A 222 10.28 11.89 8.28
C VAL A 222 11.26 12.97 8.73
N GLY A 223 11.08 14.17 8.20
CA GLY A 223 11.80 15.39 8.59
C GLY A 223 10.90 16.36 9.34
N PRO A 224 11.20 17.67 9.37
CA PRO A 224 10.34 18.68 9.99
C PRO A 224 8.87 18.63 9.51
N PRO A 225 7.88 18.97 10.36
CA PRO A 225 6.47 19.01 9.98
C PRO A 225 6.19 19.88 8.74
N SER A 226 5.54 19.29 7.75
CA SER A 226 5.27 19.89 6.43
C SER A 226 3.78 19.99 6.07
N GLY A 227 2.89 19.61 6.98
CA GLY A 227 1.45 19.70 6.78
C GLY A 227 0.94 21.13 6.55
N ALA A 228 -0.27 21.23 6.01
CA ALA A 228 -0.85 22.47 5.54
C ALA A 228 -1.86 23.11 6.50
N ALA A 229 -2.10 22.51 7.68
CA ALA A 229 -2.99 23.06 8.68
C ALA A 229 -2.51 24.47 9.12
N ARG A 230 -3.46 25.34 9.49
CA ARG A 230 -3.18 26.75 9.80
C ARG A 230 -3.69 27.19 11.16
N ASP A 231 -4.24 26.26 11.96
CA ASP A 231 -4.63 26.56 13.32
C ASP A 231 -3.40 26.86 14.20
N ALA A 232 -3.59 27.65 15.25
CA ALA A 232 -2.51 28.08 16.14
C ALA A 232 -1.78 26.89 16.78
N GLY A 233 -2.51 25.80 17.11
CA GLY A 233 -1.93 24.60 17.68
C GLY A 233 -0.94 23.93 16.73
N TYR A 234 -1.28 23.84 15.45
CA TYR A 234 -0.40 23.27 14.44
C TYR A 234 0.80 24.16 14.14
N LEU A 235 0.60 25.48 14.04
CA LEU A 235 1.71 26.41 13.83
C LEU A 235 2.73 26.32 14.97
N ALA A 236 2.26 26.23 16.22
CA ALA A 236 3.13 26.00 17.37
C ALA A 236 3.84 24.63 17.32
N PHE A 237 3.16 23.58 16.86
CA PHE A 237 3.76 22.25 16.65
C PHE A 237 4.87 22.28 15.60
N ARG A 238 4.61 22.91 14.43
CA ARG A 238 5.62 23.08 13.38
C ARG A 238 6.85 23.83 13.89
N GLU A 239 6.65 24.90 14.65
CA GLU A 239 7.74 25.69 15.21
C GLU A 239 8.58 24.87 16.21
N ARG A 240 7.93 24.11 17.10
CA ARG A 240 8.62 23.22 18.06
C ARG A 240 9.45 22.14 17.36
N HIS A 241 8.97 21.59 16.26
CA HIS A 241 9.62 20.48 15.55
C HIS A 241 10.32 20.91 14.24
N LYS A 242 10.57 22.21 14.04
CA LYS A 242 11.21 22.73 12.81
C LYS A 242 12.61 22.17 12.57
N ALA A 243 13.29 21.76 13.64
CA ALA A 243 14.62 21.15 13.64
C ALA A 243 14.56 19.64 13.94
N ARG A 244 13.40 18.99 13.76
CA ARG A 244 13.28 17.54 13.97
C ARG A 244 14.32 16.82 13.11
N ARG A 245 15.12 15.99 13.77
CA ARG A 245 16.08 15.09 13.15
C ARG A 245 15.40 14.28 12.04
N ALA A 246 15.99 14.30 10.85
CA ALA A 246 15.54 13.49 9.74
C ALA A 246 15.75 12.01 10.05
N THR A 247 14.66 11.26 10.10
CA THR A 247 14.66 9.84 10.47
C THR A 247 13.97 9.04 9.37
N ILE A 248 14.56 7.92 8.99
CA ILE A 248 14.00 7.00 7.99
C ILE A 248 13.52 5.72 8.67
N TYR A 249 12.29 5.33 8.36
CA TYR A 249 11.63 4.17 8.93
C TYR A 249 11.59 3.04 7.92
N LEU A 250 11.97 1.84 8.33
CA LEU A 250 12.01 0.66 7.46
C LEU A 250 11.59 -0.58 8.23
N GLY A 251 10.59 -1.29 7.71
CA GLY A 251 10.22 -2.63 8.20
C GLY A 251 11.19 -3.67 7.66
N ALA A 252 11.62 -4.60 8.51
CA ALA A 252 12.53 -5.66 8.16
C ALA A 252 12.06 -7.04 8.67
N ASN A 253 12.52 -8.09 8.00
CA ASN A 253 12.21 -9.49 8.30
C ASN A 253 13.06 -10.09 9.43
N ASP A 254 13.74 -9.24 10.21
CA ASP A 254 14.22 -9.57 11.56
C ASP A 254 13.14 -9.32 12.63
N GLY A 255 11.95 -8.87 12.23
CA GLY A 255 10.78 -8.69 13.07
C GLY A 255 10.50 -7.25 13.49
N MET A 256 11.31 -6.29 13.06
CA MET A 256 11.26 -4.92 13.55
C MET A 256 10.84 -3.90 12.49
N LEU A 257 10.21 -2.82 12.95
CA LEU A 257 10.28 -1.53 12.29
C LEU A 257 11.47 -0.75 12.88
N HIS A 258 12.48 -0.50 12.08
CA HIS A 258 13.65 0.28 12.47
C HIS A 258 13.47 1.77 12.19
N ALA A 259 14.05 2.61 13.05
CA ALA A 259 14.22 4.04 12.83
C ALA A 259 15.70 4.38 12.73
N PHE A 260 16.17 4.78 11.55
CA PHE A 260 17.55 5.17 11.32
C PHE A 260 17.68 6.70 11.21
N ASP A 261 18.77 7.25 11.71
CA ASP A 261 19.15 8.62 11.37
C ASP A 261 19.47 8.70 9.88
N ALA A 262 18.75 9.55 9.14
CA ALA A 262 18.86 9.61 7.68
C ALA A 262 20.25 10.06 7.20
N ASN A 263 20.99 10.79 8.04
CA ASN A 263 22.30 11.31 7.69
C ASN A 263 23.43 10.32 7.93
N THR A 264 23.36 9.57 9.03
CA THR A 264 24.46 8.73 9.55
C THR A 264 24.22 7.23 9.42
N GLY A 265 22.97 6.79 9.19
CA GLY A 265 22.59 5.39 9.13
C GLY A 265 22.53 4.68 10.49
N GLY A 266 22.82 5.40 11.58
CA GLY A 266 22.76 4.84 12.94
C GLY A 266 21.33 4.53 13.36
N GLU A 267 21.11 3.35 13.93
CA GLU A 267 19.82 2.96 14.51
C GLU A 267 19.52 3.81 15.75
N LEU A 268 18.35 4.45 15.76
CA LEU A 268 17.87 5.28 16.87
C LEU A 268 17.06 4.47 17.86
N TYR A 269 16.18 3.62 17.33
CA TYR A 269 15.35 2.65 18.03
C TYR A 269 14.72 1.68 17.02
N ALA A 270 14.10 0.61 17.53
CA ALA A 270 13.21 -0.22 16.72
C ALA A 270 12.01 -0.70 17.53
N TYR A 271 10.91 -1.01 16.83
CA TYR A 271 9.67 -1.54 17.42
C TYR A 271 9.38 -2.94 16.91
N PHE A 272 9.16 -3.88 17.83
CA PHE A 272 8.69 -5.23 17.56
C PHE A 272 7.18 -5.32 17.84
N PRO A 273 6.34 -5.54 16.82
CA PRO A 273 4.91 -5.75 17.03
C PRO A 273 4.64 -7.02 17.85
N ASN A 274 3.77 -6.92 18.85
CA ASN A 274 3.41 -8.06 19.70
C ASN A 274 2.74 -9.19 18.89
N ALA A 275 2.04 -8.84 17.81
CA ALA A 275 1.44 -9.80 16.88
C ALA A 275 2.44 -10.83 16.31
N LEU A 276 3.74 -10.50 16.26
CA LEU A 276 4.78 -11.40 15.74
C LEU A 276 5.42 -12.28 16.82
N MET A 277 5.16 -12.03 18.11
CA MET A 277 5.78 -12.78 19.22
C MET A 277 5.66 -14.31 19.09
N PRO A 278 4.52 -14.89 18.63
CA PRO A 278 4.38 -16.35 18.49
C PRO A 278 5.31 -17.00 17.46
N VAL A 279 6.01 -16.21 16.64
CA VAL A 279 6.84 -16.73 15.54
C VAL A 279 8.29 -16.26 15.60
N LEU A 280 8.65 -15.37 16.54
CA LEU A 280 10.01 -14.85 16.68
C LEU A 280 11.03 -15.92 17.06
N ASN A 281 10.61 -16.99 17.74
CA ASN A 281 11.47 -18.11 18.08
C ASN A 281 12.06 -18.84 16.86
N ARG A 282 11.51 -18.62 15.66
CA ARG A 282 11.98 -19.20 14.41
C ARG A 282 13.20 -18.49 13.83
N LEU A 283 13.35 -17.18 14.07
CA LEU A 283 14.46 -16.38 13.52
C LEU A 283 15.85 -16.93 13.86
N PRO A 284 16.13 -17.41 15.09
CA PRO A 284 17.43 -17.97 15.43
C PRO A 284 17.63 -19.42 14.97
N SER A 285 16.60 -20.10 14.43
CA SER A 285 16.66 -21.53 14.07
C SER A 285 17.78 -21.82 13.08
N VAL A 286 18.57 -22.87 13.32
CA VAL A 286 19.62 -23.32 12.37
C VAL A 286 19.03 -23.77 11.03
N ASP A 287 17.83 -24.34 11.04
CA ASP A 287 17.06 -24.75 9.86
C ASP A 287 16.04 -23.67 9.45
N TYR A 288 16.44 -22.39 9.54
CA TYR A 288 15.55 -21.27 9.25
C TYR A 288 15.00 -21.33 7.83
N VAL A 289 13.66 -21.41 7.74
CA VAL A 289 12.92 -21.24 6.50
C VAL A 289 12.41 -19.81 6.46
N HIS A 290 12.72 -19.10 5.38
CA HIS A 290 12.40 -17.69 5.25
C HIS A 290 10.90 -17.42 5.36
N ARG A 291 10.55 -16.40 6.14
CA ARG A 291 9.18 -15.92 6.27
C ARG A 291 9.17 -14.41 6.43
N ALA A 292 8.05 -13.80 6.07
CA ALA A 292 7.83 -12.40 6.34
C ALA A 292 7.61 -12.16 7.85
N TYR A 293 8.00 -10.96 8.30
CA TYR A 293 7.68 -10.42 9.63
C TYR A 293 7.09 -9.01 9.52
N VAL A 294 7.90 -7.94 9.58
CA VAL A 294 7.44 -6.57 9.33
C VAL A 294 7.73 -6.22 7.87
N ASP A 295 6.85 -6.69 6.99
CA ASP A 295 7.06 -6.66 5.54
C ASP A 295 5.94 -5.92 4.81
N GLY A 296 5.38 -4.88 5.43
CA GLY A 296 4.31 -4.07 4.85
C GLY A 296 4.71 -2.61 4.67
N PRO A 297 4.04 -1.87 3.77
CA PRO A 297 4.28 -0.44 3.62
C PRO A 297 3.90 0.32 4.90
N SER A 298 4.57 1.47 5.10
CA SER A 298 4.26 2.40 6.18
C SER A 298 3.93 3.79 5.65
N PHE A 299 3.17 4.56 6.42
CA PHE A 299 2.77 5.92 6.10
C PHE A 299 2.91 6.80 7.34
N SER A 300 3.34 8.05 7.14
CA SER A 300 3.39 9.03 8.22
C SER A 300 2.71 10.33 7.82
N ALA A 301 2.03 10.95 8.79
CA ALA A 301 1.52 12.31 8.67
C ALA A 301 1.29 12.93 10.05
N ASP A 302 1.09 14.25 10.06
CA ASP A 302 0.70 14.96 11.26
C ASP A 302 -0.81 14.83 11.51
N ALA A 303 -1.19 14.51 12.74
CA ALA A 303 -2.56 14.33 13.16
C ALA A 303 -2.83 14.99 14.51
N LEU A 304 -4.05 15.49 14.68
CA LEU A 304 -4.50 16.00 15.97
C LEU A 304 -5.05 14.84 16.81
N ILE A 305 -4.38 14.52 17.91
CA ILE A 305 -4.76 13.47 18.86
C ILE A 305 -5.13 14.15 20.18
N GLY A 306 -6.41 14.08 20.55
CA GLY A 306 -6.94 14.91 21.63
C GLY A 306 -6.77 16.39 21.30
N ALA A 307 -6.03 17.12 22.13
CA ALA A 307 -5.71 18.53 21.91
C ALA A 307 -4.29 18.78 21.33
N ASN A 308 -3.54 17.71 21.04
CA ASN A 308 -2.12 17.81 20.69
C ASN A 308 -1.86 17.30 19.28
N TRP A 309 -1.17 18.12 18.49
CA TRP A 309 -0.61 17.69 17.22
C TRP A 309 0.56 16.74 17.46
N ARG A 310 0.54 15.62 16.74
CA ARG A 310 1.55 14.57 16.75
C ARG A 310 1.91 14.21 15.31
N THR A 311 3.12 13.69 15.09
CA THR A 311 3.43 12.96 13.86
C THR A 311 3.28 11.48 14.14
N VAL A 312 2.39 10.84 13.41
CA VAL A 312 2.04 9.43 13.59
C VAL A 312 2.55 8.64 12.40
N LEU A 313 3.12 7.48 12.68
CA LEU A 313 3.44 6.47 11.66
C LEU A 313 2.51 5.28 11.84
N VAL A 314 1.88 4.84 10.76
CA VAL A 314 1.11 3.59 10.69
C VAL A 314 1.83 2.64 9.76
N ALA A 315 2.11 1.44 10.24
CA ALA A 315 2.81 0.41 9.47
C ALA A 315 1.94 -0.83 9.36
N ALA A 316 1.94 -1.41 8.16
CA ALA A 316 1.34 -2.69 7.90
C ALA A 316 2.32 -3.83 8.19
N MET A 317 1.81 -4.97 8.66
CA MET A 317 2.63 -6.14 8.95
C MET A 317 2.88 -7.01 7.69
N GLY A 318 2.21 -6.72 6.57
CA GLY A 318 2.45 -7.41 5.31
C GLY A 318 2.12 -8.91 5.40
N GLY A 319 3.03 -9.73 4.87
CA GLY A 319 2.91 -11.19 4.93
C GLY A 319 3.21 -11.80 6.30
N GLY A 320 3.79 -11.04 7.25
CA GLY A 320 4.27 -11.63 8.51
C GLY A 320 3.20 -11.88 9.56
N ALA A 321 2.21 -10.99 9.64
CA ALA A 321 1.03 -11.11 10.49
C ALA A 321 -0.17 -10.35 9.88
N GLN A 322 -1.37 -10.68 10.33
CA GLN A 322 -2.59 -9.96 9.95
C GLN A 322 -2.72 -8.70 10.81
N GLY A 323 -2.81 -7.53 10.17
CA GLY A 323 -3.01 -6.26 10.87
C GLY A 323 -1.97 -5.17 10.64
N VAL A 324 -2.09 -4.15 11.48
CA VAL A 324 -1.34 -2.88 11.45
C VAL A 324 -1.01 -2.42 12.87
N PHE A 325 -0.03 -1.53 12.99
CA PHE A 325 0.27 -0.84 14.25
C PHE A 325 0.59 0.63 13.99
N ALA A 326 0.40 1.46 15.02
CA ALA A 326 0.65 2.89 14.96
C ALA A 326 1.59 3.37 16.07
N LEU A 327 2.54 4.23 15.72
CA LEU A 327 3.53 4.83 16.63
C LEU A 327 3.40 6.36 16.62
N ASP A 328 3.51 7.00 17.78
CA ASP A 328 3.81 8.44 17.88
C ASP A 328 5.32 8.64 17.68
N ILE A 329 5.69 9.26 16.56
CA ILE A 329 7.07 9.51 16.15
C ILE A 329 7.39 11.01 16.15
N SER A 330 6.65 11.80 16.92
CA SER A 330 6.82 13.26 16.99
C SER A 330 8.25 13.66 17.37
N ASP A 331 8.87 12.92 18.29
CA ASP A 331 10.24 13.10 18.74
C ASP A 331 11.05 11.80 18.65
N PRO A 332 11.88 11.62 17.60
CA PRO A 332 12.69 10.41 17.44
C PRO A 332 13.86 10.30 18.43
N ALA A 333 14.16 11.33 19.23
CA ALA A 333 15.19 11.26 20.27
C ALA A 333 14.60 10.79 21.61
N ALA A 334 13.40 11.25 21.93
CA ALA A 334 12.70 10.97 23.19
C ALA A 334 11.80 9.72 23.17
N LEU A 335 11.84 8.92 22.09
CA LEU A 335 10.95 7.77 21.95
C LEU A 335 11.22 6.68 23.00
N ASP A 336 10.19 6.31 23.74
CA ASP A 336 10.21 5.36 24.83
C ASP A 336 9.26 4.18 24.56
N GLU A 337 9.08 3.30 25.54
CA GLU A 337 8.11 2.21 25.48
C GLU A 337 6.68 2.72 25.22
N ASN A 338 6.40 3.99 25.53
CA ASN A 338 5.13 4.62 25.24
C ASN A 338 5.05 5.18 23.82
N ALA A 339 5.82 4.71 22.85
CA ALA A 339 5.65 5.12 21.45
C ALA A 339 4.40 4.53 20.79
N ALA A 340 4.09 3.26 21.07
CA ALA A 340 3.03 2.53 20.40
C ALA A 340 1.64 3.03 20.83
N LEU A 341 0.93 3.69 19.92
CA LEU A 341 -0.44 4.14 20.15
C LEU A 341 -1.38 2.94 20.30
N TRP A 342 -1.24 1.97 19.39
CA TRP A 342 -2.04 0.75 19.37
C TRP A 342 -1.50 -0.26 18.33
N GLU A 343 -1.91 -1.51 18.48
CA GLU A 343 -1.89 -2.54 17.42
C GLU A 343 -3.34 -2.96 17.13
N PHE A 344 -3.66 -3.30 15.88
CA PHE A 344 -4.97 -3.80 15.47
C PHE A 344 -4.80 -5.02 14.57
N THR A 345 -5.34 -6.17 14.99
CA THR A 345 -5.22 -7.45 14.26
C THR A 345 -6.59 -8.12 14.06
N ASP A 346 -6.57 -9.29 13.43
CA ASP A 346 -7.66 -10.26 13.32
C ASP A 346 -8.31 -10.65 14.66
N ARG A 347 -7.53 -10.64 15.76
CA ARG A 347 -8.03 -10.81 17.13
C ARG A 347 -9.03 -9.73 17.53
N ASP A 348 -8.81 -8.49 17.07
CA ASP A 348 -9.68 -7.36 17.38
C ASP A 348 -10.90 -7.32 16.45
N ASP A 349 -10.71 -7.70 15.18
CA ASP A 349 -11.80 -7.91 14.23
C ASP A 349 -11.41 -8.97 13.16
N PRO A 350 -12.14 -10.10 13.06
CA PRO A 350 -11.86 -11.18 12.10
C PRO A 350 -11.78 -10.75 10.64
N MET A 351 -12.32 -9.58 10.27
CA MET A 351 -12.22 -9.06 8.91
C MET A 351 -10.86 -8.43 8.60
N MET A 352 -9.99 -8.23 9.58
CA MET A 352 -8.60 -7.82 9.35
C MET A 352 -7.78 -9.01 8.85
N GLY A 353 -6.97 -8.77 7.83
CA GLY A 353 -6.11 -9.77 7.21
C GLY A 353 -4.68 -9.26 7.05
N ASN A 354 -3.92 -9.87 6.15
CA ASN A 354 -2.58 -9.43 5.78
C ASN A 354 -2.66 -8.13 4.98
N VAL A 355 -2.34 -7.00 5.62
CA VAL A 355 -2.33 -5.69 4.98
C VAL A 355 -1.01 -5.54 4.22
N THR A 356 -1.07 -5.71 2.90
CA THR A 356 0.10 -5.59 1.99
C THR A 356 0.12 -4.27 1.21
N THR A 357 -0.86 -3.39 1.47
CA THR A 357 -1.04 -2.11 0.76
C THR A 357 -0.98 -0.94 1.74
N LEU A 358 -0.76 0.27 1.21
CA LEU A 358 -0.44 1.46 2.00
C LEU A 358 -1.58 1.87 2.96
N PRO A 359 -1.37 1.82 4.30
CA PRO A 359 -2.27 2.48 5.25
C PRO A 359 -2.15 4.01 5.11
N GLN A 360 -3.20 4.76 5.46
CA GLN A 360 -3.21 6.23 5.35
C GLN A 360 -3.80 6.88 6.59
N LEU A 361 -3.61 8.20 6.77
CA LEU A 361 -4.28 8.97 7.81
C LEU A 361 -5.31 9.93 7.21
N ALA A 362 -6.47 10.06 7.86
CA ALA A 362 -7.49 11.01 7.46
C ALA A 362 -8.15 11.71 8.64
N LYS A 363 -8.43 13.00 8.45
CA LYS A 363 -9.35 13.77 9.29
C LYS A 363 -10.78 13.46 8.83
N VAL A 364 -11.64 13.02 9.73
CA VAL A 364 -13.04 12.67 9.43
C VAL A 364 -13.96 13.57 10.25
N ARG A 365 -14.95 14.16 9.60
CA ARG A 365 -15.97 14.97 10.26
C ARG A 365 -16.90 14.06 11.05
N THR A 366 -17.04 14.29 12.36
CA THR A 366 -17.84 13.44 13.26
C THR A 366 -19.20 14.05 13.60
N SER A 367 -19.35 15.38 13.54
CA SER A 367 -20.64 16.05 13.77
C SER A 367 -21.43 16.23 12.46
N ARG A 368 -22.70 15.83 12.45
CA ARG A 368 -23.64 16.10 11.37
C ARG A 368 -24.68 17.14 11.82
N GLY A 369 -24.90 18.18 11.01
CA GLY A 369 -25.94 19.20 11.27
C GLY A 369 -25.67 20.13 12.46
N ALA A 370 -24.52 20.02 13.12
CA ALA A 370 -24.09 20.96 14.15
C ALA A 370 -23.57 22.25 13.51
N ASP A 371 -23.80 23.37 14.18
CA ASP A 371 -23.33 24.70 13.77
C ASP A 371 -21.80 24.77 13.70
N VAL A 372 -21.12 24.03 14.59
CA VAL A 372 -19.65 23.92 14.64
C VAL A 372 -19.24 22.49 14.28
N PRO A 373 -18.48 22.29 13.19
CA PRO A 373 -18.03 20.96 12.81
C PRO A 373 -16.96 20.42 13.78
N THR A 374 -17.15 19.20 14.27
CA THR A 374 -16.15 18.42 15.01
C THR A 374 -15.49 17.40 14.11
N TYR A 375 -14.22 17.11 14.38
CA TYR A 375 -13.40 16.20 13.60
C TYR A 375 -12.64 15.23 14.50
N ARG A 376 -12.30 14.08 13.95
CA ARG A 376 -11.43 13.08 14.59
C ARG A 376 -10.48 12.50 13.54
N TYR A 377 -9.27 12.17 13.95
CA TYR A 377 -8.26 11.58 13.07
C TYR A 377 -8.26 10.06 13.18
N PHE A 378 -8.19 9.39 12.02
CA PHE A 378 -8.20 7.94 11.90
C PHE A 378 -7.06 7.48 11.01
N ALA A 379 -6.51 6.30 11.33
CA ALA A 379 -5.86 5.48 10.32
C ALA A 379 -6.92 4.82 9.44
N ILE A 380 -6.78 4.98 8.14
CA ILE A 380 -7.63 4.39 7.11
C ILE A 380 -6.88 3.19 6.53
N VAL A 381 -7.43 2.00 6.73
CA VAL A 381 -6.75 0.74 6.47
C VAL A 381 -7.70 -0.19 5.72
N SER A 382 -7.25 -0.80 4.63
CA SER A 382 -8.04 -1.85 3.97
C SER A 382 -7.88 -3.17 4.73
N SER A 383 -8.87 -4.07 4.61
CA SER A 383 -8.84 -5.37 5.27
C SER A 383 -7.66 -6.26 4.87
N GLY A 384 -6.98 -5.94 3.77
CA GLY A 384 -5.90 -6.77 3.25
C GLY A 384 -6.39 -8.12 2.71
N LEU A 385 -5.46 -9.07 2.64
CA LEU A 385 -5.63 -10.42 2.11
C LEU A 385 -5.94 -11.43 3.21
N ASN A 386 -6.43 -12.60 2.83
CA ASN A 386 -6.42 -13.79 3.69
C ASN A 386 -7.15 -13.66 5.05
N ASN A 387 -8.07 -12.70 5.23
CA ASN A 387 -8.84 -12.59 6.48
C ASN A 387 -9.75 -13.81 6.76
N TYR A 388 -9.79 -14.79 5.87
CA TYR A 388 -10.48 -16.08 5.98
C TYR A 388 -9.52 -17.27 6.18
N ALA A 389 -8.23 -17.01 6.38
CA ALA A 389 -7.25 -18.03 6.74
C ALA A 389 -7.55 -18.62 8.12
N ARG A 390 -7.40 -19.94 8.28
CA ARG A 390 -7.72 -20.63 9.55
C ARG A 390 -6.52 -20.59 10.50
N ASP A 391 -6.42 -19.51 11.26
CA ASP A 391 -5.38 -19.26 12.27
C ASP A 391 -5.92 -19.11 13.70
N GLY A 392 -7.25 -19.11 13.85
CA GLY A 392 -7.94 -18.91 15.13
C GLY A 392 -8.90 -17.72 15.13
N HIS A 393 -8.76 -16.77 14.20
CA HIS A 393 -9.61 -15.57 14.11
C HIS A 393 -10.18 -15.33 12.71
N ALA A 394 -10.34 -16.38 11.91
CA ALA A 394 -10.84 -16.31 10.53
C ALA A 394 -12.24 -15.66 10.40
N SER A 395 -12.39 -14.72 9.46
CA SER A 395 -13.68 -14.29 8.91
C SER A 395 -14.32 -15.40 8.07
N GLY A 396 -15.61 -15.67 8.30
CA GLY A 396 -16.29 -16.78 7.65
C GLY A 396 -16.49 -16.63 6.14
N ALA A 397 -16.68 -15.41 5.62
CA ALA A 397 -17.11 -15.19 4.23
C ALA A 397 -16.04 -14.53 3.33
N GLY A 398 -14.86 -14.20 3.86
CA GLY A 398 -13.79 -13.52 3.10
C GLY A 398 -14.17 -12.17 2.48
N LYS A 399 -15.14 -11.48 3.10
CA LYS A 399 -15.55 -10.13 2.69
C LYS A 399 -14.42 -9.14 2.96
N GLY A 400 -14.32 -8.11 2.12
CA GLY A 400 -13.41 -7.00 2.36
C GLY A 400 -14.00 -5.96 3.31
N ALA A 401 -13.15 -5.08 3.83
CA ALA A 401 -13.60 -3.93 4.62
C ALA A 401 -12.62 -2.77 4.53
N LEU A 402 -13.13 -1.55 4.64
CA LEU A 402 -12.36 -0.35 4.92
C LEU A 402 -12.49 -0.02 6.41
N PHE A 403 -11.39 -0.10 7.14
CA PHE A 403 -11.30 0.21 8.56
C PHE A 403 -10.92 1.67 8.79
N LEU A 404 -11.58 2.26 9.79
CA LEU A 404 -11.22 3.55 10.38
C LEU A 404 -10.81 3.28 11.82
N LEU A 405 -9.52 3.31 12.10
CA LEU A 405 -8.94 3.03 13.43
C LEU A 405 -8.58 4.37 14.08
N ALA A 406 -9.21 4.70 15.21
CA ALA A 406 -9.02 6.02 15.78
C ALA A 406 -7.61 6.19 16.37
N LEU A 407 -6.94 7.29 16.02
CA LEU A 407 -5.58 7.56 16.52
C LEU A 407 -5.56 7.95 18.00
N ASP A 408 -6.67 8.47 18.50
CA ASP A 408 -6.86 8.90 19.88
C ASP A 408 -7.47 7.81 20.78
N LYS A 409 -7.52 6.55 20.34
CA LYS A 409 -7.93 5.45 21.22
C LYS A 409 -7.02 5.44 22.45
N PRO A 410 -7.56 5.56 23.68
CA PRO A 410 -6.77 5.41 24.89
C PRO A 410 -6.11 4.02 24.93
N ARG A 411 -4.86 3.95 25.40
CA ARG A 411 -4.09 2.69 25.46
C ARG A 411 -4.68 1.68 26.42
N ASP A 412 -5.29 2.20 27.47
CA ASP A 412 -5.98 1.49 28.56
C ASP A 412 -7.44 1.12 28.22
N ALA A 413 -7.87 1.32 26.96
CA ALA A 413 -9.19 0.93 26.48
C ALA A 413 -9.11 -0.20 25.42
N PRO A 414 -10.04 -1.17 25.41
CA PRO A 414 -10.13 -2.15 24.31
C PRO A 414 -10.54 -1.49 22.99
N TRP A 415 -10.31 -2.19 21.88
CA TRP A 415 -10.99 -1.88 20.62
C TRP A 415 -12.49 -2.18 20.74
N THR A 416 -13.32 -1.27 20.24
CA THR A 416 -14.78 -1.39 20.27
C THR A 416 -15.38 -0.80 19.00
N LEU A 417 -16.09 -1.65 18.26
CA LEU A 417 -16.71 -1.30 17.00
C LEU A 417 -17.74 -0.19 17.20
N ASN A 418 -17.73 0.80 16.32
CA ASN A 418 -18.56 2.00 16.34
C ASN A 418 -18.26 2.98 17.49
N VAL A 419 -17.18 2.78 18.24
CA VAL A 419 -16.74 3.68 19.32
C VAL A 419 -15.36 4.25 19.01
N ASN A 420 -14.36 3.37 18.91
CA ASN A 420 -12.96 3.77 18.64
C ASN A 420 -12.40 3.13 17.37
N TYR A 421 -13.16 2.25 16.73
CA TYR A 421 -12.94 1.92 15.33
C TYR A 421 -14.26 1.70 14.59
N PHE A 422 -14.22 1.80 13.27
CA PHE A 422 -15.36 1.55 12.39
C PHE A 422 -14.92 0.69 11.21
N ARG A 423 -15.84 -0.07 10.62
CA ARG A 423 -15.58 -0.84 9.41
C ARG A 423 -16.69 -0.66 8.38
N LEU A 424 -16.30 -0.43 7.14
CA LEU A 424 -17.20 -0.31 5.99
C LEU A 424 -17.01 -1.53 5.10
N VAL A 425 -17.98 -2.45 5.09
CA VAL A 425 -17.84 -3.77 4.46
C VAL A 425 -18.03 -3.69 2.95
N THR A 426 -17.18 -4.37 2.19
CA THR A 426 -17.36 -4.66 0.77
C THR A 426 -17.77 -6.13 0.58
N PRO A 427 -18.91 -6.40 -0.09
CA PRO A 427 -19.37 -7.77 -0.29
C PRO A 427 -18.47 -8.52 -1.28
N ILE A 428 -18.40 -9.84 -1.14
CA ILE A 428 -17.82 -10.72 -2.17
C ILE A 428 -18.84 -10.97 -3.27
N SER A 429 -18.39 -10.93 -4.52
CA SER A 429 -19.21 -11.27 -5.68
C SER A 429 -19.14 -12.75 -6.04
N ASP A 430 -17.96 -13.36 -5.90
CA ASP A 430 -17.71 -14.75 -6.29
C ASP A 430 -16.84 -15.45 -5.22
N PRO A 431 -17.37 -16.41 -4.44
CA PRO A 431 -16.60 -17.09 -3.41
C PRO A 431 -15.52 -18.03 -3.95
N SER A 432 -15.51 -18.35 -5.25
CA SER A 432 -14.45 -19.16 -5.87
C SER A 432 -13.17 -18.36 -6.16
N LEU A 433 -13.26 -17.03 -6.14
CA LEU A 433 -12.16 -16.12 -6.38
C LEU A 433 -11.63 -15.56 -5.06
N ALA A 434 -10.31 -15.56 -4.90
CA ALA A 434 -9.65 -14.88 -3.79
C ALA A 434 -10.13 -13.43 -3.67
N ASN A 435 -10.16 -12.91 -2.45
CA ASN A 435 -10.62 -11.55 -2.21
C ASN A 435 -9.71 -10.81 -1.24
N GLY A 436 -9.71 -9.49 -1.38
CA GLY A 436 -8.98 -8.56 -0.53
C GLY A 436 -9.22 -7.14 -1.04
N LEU A 437 -9.46 -6.21 -0.12
CA LEU A 437 -9.62 -4.80 -0.46
C LEU A 437 -8.23 -4.15 -0.52
N SER A 438 -7.93 -3.44 -1.60
CA SER A 438 -6.67 -2.71 -1.76
C SER A 438 -6.71 -1.33 -1.13
N ALA A 439 -5.55 -0.68 -1.03
CA ALA A 439 -5.43 0.66 -0.46
C ALA A 439 -6.37 1.65 -1.17
N PRO A 440 -7.11 2.49 -0.42
CA PRO A 440 -8.01 3.47 -1.02
C PRO A 440 -7.26 4.69 -1.56
N ALA A 441 -7.77 5.33 -2.60
CA ALA A 441 -7.49 6.74 -2.87
C ALA A 441 -8.43 7.60 -2.02
N LEU A 442 -7.87 8.53 -1.24
CA LEU A 442 -8.64 9.41 -0.36
C LEU A 442 -8.85 10.78 -1.00
N LEU A 443 -10.09 11.28 -0.93
CA LEU A 443 -10.47 12.60 -1.41
C LEU A 443 -11.00 13.44 -0.26
N ALA A 444 -10.25 14.50 0.07
CA ALA A 444 -10.63 15.46 1.11
C ALA A 444 -11.44 16.64 0.55
N ASP A 445 -12.30 17.22 1.38
CA ASP A 445 -12.94 18.51 1.12
C ASP A 445 -11.97 19.69 1.32
N ARG A 446 -12.50 20.90 1.14
CA ARG A 446 -11.77 22.15 1.36
C ARG A 446 -11.26 22.36 2.79
N ASP A 447 -11.88 21.71 3.78
CA ASP A 447 -11.56 21.80 5.21
C ASP A 447 -10.58 20.67 5.64
N GLY A 448 -10.11 19.89 4.66
CA GLY A 448 -9.19 18.78 4.82
C GLY A 448 -9.85 17.51 5.39
N ALA A 449 -11.18 17.46 5.47
CA ALA A 449 -11.91 16.30 5.95
C ALA A 449 -12.24 15.33 4.82
N LEU A 450 -12.19 14.03 5.11
CA LEU A 450 -12.48 12.98 4.14
C LEU A 450 -13.92 13.10 3.61
N SER A 451 -14.06 13.27 2.29
CA SER A 451 -15.35 13.30 1.57
C SER A 451 -15.66 11.98 0.91
N TYR A 452 -14.68 11.44 0.18
CA TYR A 452 -14.83 10.17 -0.54
C TYR A 452 -13.57 9.33 -0.42
N ALA A 453 -13.73 8.02 -0.51
CA ALA A 453 -12.62 7.10 -0.74
C ALA A 453 -12.96 6.15 -1.90
N TYR A 454 -11.94 5.77 -2.68
CA TYR A 454 -12.08 4.84 -3.79
C TYR A 454 -11.10 3.68 -3.63
N ALA A 455 -11.58 2.43 -3.64
CA ALA A 455 -10.70 1.27 -3.48
C ALA A 455 -11.07 0.15 -4.46
N GLY A 456 -10.05 -0.48 -5.04
CA GLY A 456 -10.21 -1.71 -5.79
C GLY A 456 -10.27 -2.95 -4.88
N ASP A 457 -10.78 -4.05 -5.41
CA ASP A 457 -10.60 -5.37 -4.80
C ASP A 457 -10.10 -6.43 -5.80
N LEU A 458 -9.70 -7.58 -5.28
CA LEU A 458 -9.20 -8.69 -6.12
C LEU A 458 -10.26 -9.35 -6.99
N GLN A 459 -11.55 -9.03 -6.80
CA GLN A 459 -12.63 -9.44 -7.68
C GLN A 459 -12.95 -8.40 -8.76
N GLY A 460 -12.13 -7.35 -8.87
CA GLY A 460 -12.20 -6.33 -9.89
C GLY A 460 -13.25 -5.26 -9.65
N ASN A 461 -13.84 -5.19 -8.45
CA ASN A 461 -14.78 -4.12 -8.14
C ASN A 461 -14.01 -2.85 -7.76
N LEU A 462 -14.43 -1.71 -8.30
CA LEU A 462 -14.02 -0.38 -7.84
C LEU A 462 -15.12 0.17 -6.92
N TRP A 463 -14.83 0.26 -5.64
CA TRP A 463 -15.74 0.76 -4.61
C TRP A 463 -15.58 2.25 -4.39
N ARG A 464 -16.69 2.96 -4.20
CA ARG A 464 -16.76 4.31 -3.63
C ARG A 464 -17.35 4.26 -2.23
N PHE A 465 -16.72 4.95 -1.30
CA PHE A 465 -17.21 5.21 0.05
C PHE A 465 -17.54 6.70 0.19
N ASP A 466 -18.75 7.02 0.64
CA ASP A 466 -19.25 8.39 0.74
C ASP A 466 -19.29 8.87 2.20
N PHE A 467 -18.29 9.63 2.60
CA PHE A 467 -18.12 10.15 3.97
C PHE A 467 -18.96 11.41 4.24
N ASN A 468 -19.64 11.98 3.23
CA ASN A 468 -20.61 13.05 3.47
C ASN A 468 -21.84 12.54 4.25
N THR A 469 -22.05 11.22 4.25
CA THR A 469 -23.11 10.54 4.99
C THR A 469 -22.68 10.03 6.37
N TRP A 470 -21.50 10.43 6.86
CA TRP A 470 -20.95 9.95 8.12
C TRP A 470 -21.72 10.43 9.37
N PRO A 471 -21.91 9.58 10.41
CA PRO A 471 -21.69 8.13 10.41
C PRO A 471 -22.81 7.42 9.61
N GLY A 472 -22.44 6.49 8.73
CA GLY A 472 -23.39 5.86 7.79
C GLY A 472 -22.86 5.64 6.37
N ALA A 473 -21.61 6.04 6.11
CA ALA A 473 -20.91 5.74 4.86
C ALA A 473 -21.01 4.25 4.54
N ALA A 474 -21.32 3.90 3.29
CA ALA A 474 -21.38 2.53 2.82
C ALA A 474 -20.64 2.42 1.48
N ALA A 475 -20.05 1.25 1.24
CA ALA A 475 -19.41 0.95 -0.03
C ALA A 475 -20.46 0.77 -1.14
N LYS A 476 -20.25 1.43 -2.28
CA LYS A 476 -21.04 1.20 -3.51
C LYS A 476 -20.08 0.93 -4.67
N ALA A 477 -20.37 -0.08 -5.48
CA ALA A 477 -19.55 -0.40 -6.64
C ALA A 477 -19.79 0.64 -7.75
N LEU A 478 -18.76 1.41 -8.10
CA LEU A 478 -18.77 2.37 -9.19
C LEU A 478 -18.55 1.68 -10.54
N PHE A 479 -17.69 0.65 -10.56
CA PHE A 479 -17.32 -0.09 -11.76
C PHE A 479 -16.89 -1.51 -11.40
N VAL A 480 -16.94 -2.41 -12.39
CA VAL A 480 -16.39 -3.77 -12.29
C VAL A 480 -15.48 -4.03 -13.49
N ALA A 481 -14.18 -4.15 -13.23
CA ALA A 481 -13.16 -4.42 -14.24
C ALA A 481 -13.29 -5.87 -14.77
N ARG A 482 -13.51 -5.97 -16.08
CA ARG A 482 -13.62 -7.23 -16.81
C ARG A 482 -12.92 -7.09 -18.14
N ASP A 483 -12.31 -8.17 -18.62
CA ASP A 483 -11.82 -8.24 -19.99
C ASP A 483 -12.96 -8.39 -21.02
N ALA A 484 -12.61 -8.43 -22.31
CA ALA A 484 -13.57 -8.59 -23.40
C ALA A 484 -14.38 -9.89 -23.32
N ASP A 485 -13.83 -10.94 -22.70
CA ASP A 485 -14.48 -12.23 -22.46
C ASP A 485 -15.34 -12.23 -21.19
N GLY A 486 -15.38 -11.10 -20.45
CA GLY A 486 -16.15 -10.92 -19.23
C GLY A 486 -15.47 -11.46 -17.97
N LYS A 487 -14.22 -11.92 -18.05
CA LYS A 487 -13.45 -12.40 -16.88
C LYS A 487 -13.07 -11.21 -16.00
N ARG A 488 -13.30 -11.35 -14.69
CA ARG A 488 -12.95 -10.33 -13.68
C ARG A 488 -11.44 -10.11 -13.63
N GLN A 489 -11.03 -8.85 -13.55
CA GLN A 489 -9.63 -8.45 -13.48
C GLN A 489 -9.33 -7.86 -12.10
N PRO A 490 -8.43 -8.45 -11.29
CA PRO A 490 -8.11 -7.95 -9.95
C PRO A 490 -7.62 -6.50 -9.97
N ILE A 491 -7.97 -5.70 -8.97
CA ILE A 491 -7.43 -4.35 -8.77
C ILE A 491 -6.63 -4.36 -7.47
N ALA A 492 -5.34 -4.69 -7.55
CA ALA A 492 -4.46 -4.83 -6.38
C ALA A 492 -3.84 -3.52 -5.90
N GLN A 493 -3.76 -2.50 -6.77
CA GLN A 493 -3.10 -1.23 -6.47
C GLN A 493 -4.03 -0.18 -5.86
N GLN A 494 -3.43 0.86 -5.26
CA GLN A 494 -4.15 2.08 -4.91
C GLN A 494 -4.57 2.84 -6.18
N PRO A 495 -5.85 3.25 -6.34
CA PRO A 495 -6.25 4.10 -7.45
C PRO A 495 -5.63 5.51 -7.37
N MET A 496 -5.62 6.22 -8.49
CA MET A 496 -5.25 7.64 -8.58
C MET A 496 -6.46 8.48 -8.97
N LEU A 497 -6.49 9.74 -8.52
CA LEU A 497 -7.60 10.67 -8.76
C LEU A 497 -7.14 11.86 -9.60
N ALA A 498 -7.74 12.05 -10.77
CA ALA A 498 -7.55 13.24 -11.60
C ALA A 498 -8.86 14.00 -11.74
N TYR A 499 -8.83 15.34 -11.78
CA TYR A 499 -10.01 16.14 -12.05
C TYR A 499 -10.49 15.90 -13.49
N ALA A 500 -11.79 15.67 -13.66
CA ALA A 500 -12.39 15.54 -14.99
C ALA A 500 -12.78 16.92 -15.55
N SER A 501 -12.68 17.11 -16.87
CA SER A 501 -12.95 18.40 -17.54
C SER A 501 -14.40 18.89 -17.42
N GLY A 502 -15.36 17.97 -17.24
CA GLY A 502 -16.79 18.27 -17.03
C GLY A 502 -17.23 18.31 -15.57
N GLY A 503 -16.30 18.25 -14.60
CA GLY A 503 -16.60 18.09 -13.18
C GLY A 503 -16.53 16.63 -12.73
N GLY A 504 -16.39 16.42 -11.41
CA GLY A 504 -16.10 15.11 -10.83
C GLY A 504 -14.63 14.69 -11.02
N TYR A 505 -14.38 13.38 -10.98
CA TYR A 505 -13.04 12.82 -10.99
C TYR A 505 -12.93 11.62 -11.92
N LEU A 506 -11.81 11.51 -12.63
CA LEU A 506 -11.36 10.25 -13.22
C LEU A 506 -10.60 9.46 -12.16
N ILE A 507 -11.02 8.21 -11.97
CA ILE A 507 -10.40 7.23 -11.10
C ILE A 507 -9.53 6.32 -11.97
N LEU A 508 -8.21 6.48 -11.88
CA LEU A 508 -7.24 5.78 -12.71
C LEU A 508 -6.65 4.60 -11.95
N PHE A 509 -6.63 3.43 -12.58
CA PHE A 509 -6.06 2.21 -12.00
C PHE A 509 -5.76 1.20 -13.10
N GLY A 510 -4.73 0.39 -12.90
CA GLY A 510 -4.48 -0.80 -13.69
C GLY A 510 -4.86 -2.08 -12.95
N THR A 511 -4.96 -3.16 -13.71
CA THR A 511 -5.40 -4.46 -13.20
C THR A 511 -4.26 -5.49 -13.14
N GLY A 512 -4.48 -6.46 -12.27
CA GLY A 512 -3.62 -7.60 -12.00
C GLY A 512 -3.28 -7.71 -10.51
N ALA A 513 -2.66 -8.83 -10.16
CA ALA A 513 -2.17 -9.12 -8.82
C ALA A 513 -0.90 -9.99 -8.90
N MET A 514 -0.04 -9.90 -7.90
CA MET A 514 1.14 -10.74 -7.73
C MET A 514 1.47 -10.82 -6.24
N PHE A 515 0.99 -11.87 -5.57
CA PHE A 515 1.20 -12.08 -4.12
C PHE A 515 1.91 -13.40 -3.80
N ASP A 516 1.88 -14.36 -4.73
CA ASP A 516 2.48 -15.68 -4.57
C ASP A 516 3.23 -16.12 -5.84
N ARG A 517 3.95 -17.22 -5.74
CA ARG A 517 4.68 -17.80 -6.89
C ARG A 517 3.75 -18.41 -7.93
N ALA A 518 2.50 -18.76 -7.59
CA ALA A 518 1.55 -19.30 -8.55
C ALA A 518 1.19 -18.26 -9.62
N GLY A 519 1.18 -16.97 -9.26
CA GLY A 519 0.97 -15.86 -10.18
C GLY A 519 2.04 -15.67 -11.27
N LEU A 520 3.19 -16.34 -11.17
CA LEU A 520 4.28 -16.34 -12.17
C LEU A 520 4.08 -17.40 -13.26
N ALA A 521 3.21 -18.39 -13.06
CA ALA A 521 3.01 -19.45 -14.03
C ALA A 521 2.28 -18.93 -15.27
N ALA A 522 2.78 -19.25 -16.48
CA ALA A 522 2.17 -18.79 -17.73
C ALA A 522 0.68 -19.17 -17.88
N GLY A 523 0.26 -20.30 -17.32
CA GLY A 523 -1.14 -20.73 -17.30
C GLY A 523 -2.06 -19.87 -16.42
N SER A 524 -1.51 -19.02 -15.55
CA SER A 524 -2.27 -18.06 -14.73
C SER A 524 -2.54 -16.73 -15.45
N PHE A 525 -1.88 -16.50 -16.59
CA PHE A 525 -1.94 -15.21 -17.27
C PHE A 525 -3.30 -14.97 -17.90
N SER A 526 -3.68 -13.69 -17.97
CA SER A 526 -4.95 -13.23 -18.53
C SER A 526 -4.79 -11.81 -19.02
N THR A 527 -5.72 -11.35 -19.85
CA THR A 527 -5.75 -9.95 -20.27
C THR A 527 -5.85 -9.05 -19.04
N GLN A 528 -4.93 -8.10 -18.95
CA GLN A 528 -4.92 -7.04 -17.94
C GLN A 528 -4.95 -5.70 -18.65
N SER A 529 -5.40 -4.67 -17.94
CA SER A 529 -5.74 -3.39 -18.54
C SER A 529 -5.41 -2.24 -17.62
N PHE A 530 -5.34 -1.04 -18.18
CA PHE A 530 -5.39 0.20 -17.44
C PHE A 530 -6.69 0.94 -17.76
N TYR A 531 -7.35 1.48 -16.73
CA TYR A 531 -8.63 2.15 -16.81
C TYR A 531 -8.55 3.56 -16.25
N ALA A 532 -9.33 4.46 -16.81
CA ALA A 532 -9.75 5.71 -16.19
C ALA A 532 -11.28 5.74 -16.19
N ILE A 533 -11.88 5.78 -15.00
CA ILE A 533 -13.34 5.70 -14.81
C ILE A 533 -13.86 7.03 -14.27
N LEU A 534 -14.83 7.65 -14.93
CA LEU A 534 -15.45 8.88 -14.48
C LEU A 534 -16.45 8.63 -13.34
N ASP A 535 -16.22 9.27 -12.20
CA ASP A 535 -17.23 9.53 -11.19
C ASP A 535 -17.67 11.00 -11.27
N SER A 536 -18.91 11.23 -11.72
CA SER A 536 -19.51 12.57 -11.82
C SER A 536 -19.94 13.13 -10.46
N LEU A 537 -19.84 12.34 -9.38
CA LEU A 537 -20.33 12.65 -8.03
C LEU A 537 -21.83 12.91 -7.95
N SER A 538 -22.59 12.44 -8.94
CA SER A 538 -24.05 12.51 -8.93
C SER A 538 -24.67 11.74 -7.76
N VAL A 539 -25.84 12.20 -7.34
CA VAL A 539 -26.70 11.55 -6.34
C VAL A 539 -28.08 11.35 -6.97
N PRO A 540 -28.50 10.12 -7.30
CA PRO A 540 -27.82 8.84 -7.07
C PRO A 540 -26.53 8.67 -7.91
N MET A 541 -25.63 7.79 -7.44
CA MET A 541 -24.34 7.51 -8.09
C MET A 541 -24.53 6.99 -9.52
N ASP A 542 -23.89 7.64 -10.48
CA ASP A 542 -23.89 7.21 -11.88
C ASP A 542 -22.88 6.06 -12.10
N VAL A 543 -23.36 4.82 -12.02
CA VAL A 543 -22.55 3.60 -12.18
C VAL A 543 -22.05 3.47 -13.62
N VAL A 544 -20.80 3.02 -13.78
CA VAL A 544 -20.23 2.64 -15.08
C VAL A 544 -20.45 1.15 -15.29
N ALA A 545 -21.35 0.81 -16.22
CA ALA A 545 -21.82 -0.56 -16.42
C ALA A 545 -20.79 -1.48 -17.09
N GLY A 546 -19.81 -0.92 -17.81
CA GLY A 546 -18.76 -1.70 -18.47
C GLY A 546 -18.02 -0.94 -19.57
N ARG A 547 -17.12 -1.65 -20.26
CA ARG A 547 -16.23 -1.10 -21.30
C ARG A 547 -16.94 -0.38 -22.44
N ARG A 548 -18.19 -0.74 -22.76
CA ARG A 548 -18.99 -0.09 -23.82
C ARG A 548 -19.29 1.40 -23.55
N GLN A 549 -19.16 1.84 -22.30
CA GLN A 549 -19.31 3.25 -21.91
C GLN A 549 -17.97 3.99 -21.82
N LEU A 550 -16.86 3.31 -22.14
CA LEU A 550 -15.51 3.84 -22.11
C LEU A 550 -14.97 3.95 -23.54
N THR A 551 -14.04 4.87 -23.75
CA THR A 551 -13.32 4.95 -25.02
C THR A 551 -12.10 4.02 -25.01
N GLU A 552 -12.02 3.13 -25.99
CA GLU A 552 -10.89 2.21 -26.13
C GLU A 552 -9.63 2.91 -26.62
N ARG A 553 -8.48 2.42 -26.12
CA ARG A 553 -7.14 2.72 -26.60
C ARG A 553 -6.46 1.42 -27.00
N VAL A 554 -5.75 1.45 -28.10
CA VAL A 554 -5.12 0.29 -28.72
C VAL A 554 -3.61 0.48 -28.71
N LEU A 555 -2.89 -0.50 -28.18
CA LEU A 555 -1.43 -0.55 -28.21
C LEU A 555 -0.96 -1.35 -29.41
N ASP A 556 0.00 -0.80 -30.14
CA ASP A 556 0.66 -1.46 -31.27
C ASP A 556 2.17 -1.50 -31.04
N PRO A 557 2.86 -2.61 -31.40
CA PRO A 557 4.30 -2.70 -31.26
C PRO A 557 5.03 -1.78 -32.24
N LEU A 558 6.11 -1.15 -31.77
CA LEU A 558 7.08 -0.40 -32.59
C LEU A 558 8.47 -1.06 -32.51
N ALA A 559 9.43 -0.50 -33.25
CA ALA A 559 10.84 -0.91 -33.15
C ALA A 559 11.42 -0.64 -31.74
N SER A 560 12.50 -1.35 -31.40
CA SER A 560 13.26 -1.16 -30.14
C SER A 560 12.44 -1.32 -28.86
N ASP A 561 11.51 -2.30 -28.85
CA ASP A 561 10.65 -2.64 -27.70
C ASP A 561 9.75 -1.50 -27.19
N LEU A 562 9.52 -0.48 -28.02
CA LEU A 562 8.56 0.60 -27.78
C LEU A 562 7.15 0.20 -28.23
N LEU A 563 6.13 0.90 -27.71
CA LEU A 563 4.76 0.80 -28.20
C LEU A 563 4.31 2.15 -28.78
N SER A 564 3.30 2.12 -29.64
CA SER A 564 2.43 3.26 -29.94
C SER A 564 1.06 3.02 -29.35
N ILE A 565 0.32 4.10 -29.09
CA ILE A 565 -1.07 4.03 -28.64
C ILE A 565 -1.95 4.89 -29.55
N SER A 566 -3.08 4.34 -29.94
CA SER A 566 -4.06 5.01 -30.79
C SER A 566 -5.48 4.84 -30.24
N GLY A 567 -6.42 5.61 -30.75
CA GLY A 567 -7.82 5.53 -30.36
C GLY A 567 -8.64 6.69 -30.93
N ALA A 568 -9.96 6.51 -30.98
CA ALA A 568 -10.87 7.57 -31.39
C ALA A 568 -10.89 8.73 -30.38
N GLU A 569 -11.30 9.91 -30.83
CA GLU A 569 -11.66 11.01 -29.92
C GLU A 569 -12.68 10.53 -28.89
N MET A 570 -12.59 11.03 -27.65
CA MET A 570 -13.57 10.67 -26.64
C MET A 570 -14.95 11.19 -27.03
N ALA A 571 -15.88 10.28 -27.26
CA ALA A 571 -17.25 10.63 -27.60
C ALA A 571 -17.91 11.47 -26.47
N PRO A 572 -18.80 12.42 -26.79
CA PRO A 572 -19.62 13.10 -25.79
C PRO A 572 -20.36 12.09 -24.91
N GLY A 573 -20.24 12.24 -23.59
CA GLY A 573 -20.84 11.32 -22.62
C GLY A 573 -20.05 10.03 -22.35
N SER A 574 -18.86 9.86 -22.95
CA SER A 574 -17.92 8.80 -22.56
C SER A 574 -17.61 8.90 -21.05
N LYS A 575 -17.64 7.77 -20.37
CA LYS A 575 -17.38 7.67 -18.92
C LYS A 575 -15.90 7.39 -18.60
N GLY A 576 -15.01 7.71 -19.54
CA GLY A 576 -13.57 7.56 -19.39
C GLY A 576 -12.95 6.73 -20.52
N TRP A 577 -11.86 6.03 -20.23
CA TRP A 577 -11.11 5.26 -21.22
C TRP A 577 -10.46 4.01 -20.64
N TYR A 578 -10.06 3.09 -21.50
CA TYR A 578 -9.26 1.93 -21.10
C TYR A 578 -8.25 1.54 -22.19
N VAL A 579 -7.20 0.84 -21.79
CA VAL A 579 -6.21 0.20 -22.66
C VAL A 579 -5.94 -1.20 -22.17
N ASP A 580 -5.99 -2.20 -23.04
CA ASP A 580 -5.53 -3.55 -22.73
C ASP A 580 -4.03 -3.66 -22.96
N PHE A 581 -3.29 -4.24 -22.02
CA PHE A 581 -1.85 -4.43 -22.18
C PHE A 581 -1.57 -5.45 -23.29
N LEU A 582 -0.64 -5.09 -24.17
CA LEU A 582 -0.37 -5.84 -25.39
C LEU A 582 0.04 -7.29 -25.08
N HIS A 583 -0.81 -8.23 -25.50
CA HIS A 583 -0.60 -9.67 -25.32
C HIS A 583 -0.45 -10.12 -23.85
N ALA A 584 -1.05 -9.42 -22.88
CA ALA A 584 -0.97 -9.76 -21.45
C ALA A 584 -1.36 -11.20 -21.11
N ALA A 585 -2.31 -11.80 -21.85
CA ALA A 585 -2.67 -13.22 -21.66
C ALA A 585 -1.53 -14.20 -22.00
N ARG A 586 -0.49 -13.75 -22.71
CA ARG A 586 0.74 -14.53 -23.02
C ARG A 586 1.96 -14.04 -22.26
N THR A 587 2.11 -12.73 -22.09
CA THR A 587 3.29 -12.11 -21.45
C THR A 587 3.15 -12.01 -19.94
N GLY A 588 1.92 -12.10 -19.41
CA GLY A 588 1.64 -11.88 -18.00
C GLY A 588 1.71 -10.41 -17.56
N GLU A 589 1.83 -9.47 -18.50
CA GLU A 589 1.94 -8.03 -18.21
C GLU A 589 0.77 -7.54 -17.37
N ARG A 590 1.07 -6.83 -16.27
CA ARG A 590 0.07 -6.37 -15.29
C ARG A 590 0.50 -5.12 -14.55
N SER A 591 -0.46 -4.34 -14.07
CA SER A 591 -0.19 -3.13 -13.26
C SER A 591 -0.63 -3.39 -11.82
N ILE A 592 0.36 -3.52 -10.93
CA ILE A 592 0.15 -3.92 -9.52
C ILE A 592 0.54 -2.84 -8.52
N ASN A 593 1.17 -1.75 -8.96
CA ASN A 593 1.62 -0.64 -8.13
C ASN A 593 1.08 0.68 -8.69
N SER A 594 0.70 1.60 -7.79
CA SER A 594 0.17 2.92 -8.16
C SER A 594 1.21 3.74 -8.92
N GLY A 595 0.76 4.42 -9.97
CA GLY A 595 1.55 5.41 -10.68
C GLY A 595 1.67 6.75 -9.96
N LYS A 596 2.05 7.78 -10.72
CA LYS A 596 2.07 9.19 -10.33
C LYS A 596 1.24 10.01 -11.31
N LEU A 597 0.52 11.00 -10.78
CA LEU A 597 -0.14 12.04 -11.59
C LEU A 597 0.67 13.33 -11.52
N MET A 598 0.95 13.94 -12.66
CA MET A 598 1.63 15.22 -12.71
C MET A 598 1.31 15.99 -14.00
N GLY A 599 0.82 17.22 -13.86
CA GLY A 599 0.62 18.13 -14.99
C GLY A 599 -0.43 17.70 -16.03
N GLY A 600 -1.35 16.81 -15.65
CA GLY A 600 -2.32 16.20 -16.58
C GLY A 600 -1.90 14.82 -17.07
N GLU A 601 -0.65 14.42 -16.85
CA GLU A 601 -0.14 13.11 -17.24
C GLU A 601 -0.26 12.09 -16.10
N VAL A 602 -0.51 10.83 -16.46
CA VAL A 602 -0.37 9.65 -15.61
C VAL A 602 0.87 8.87 -16.01
N VAL A 603 1.76 8.63 -15.04
CA VAL A 603 3.00 7.89 -15.22
C VAL A 603 2.93 6.62 -14.39
N PHE A 604 3.03 5.45 -15.01
CA PHE A 604 2.93 4.18 -14.30
C PHE A 604 3.83 3.10 -14.92
N ASN A 605 4.20 2.11 -14.11
CA ASN A 605 4.97 0.96 -14.54
C ASN A 605 4.09 -0.29 -14.49
N THR A 606 4.23 -1.16 -15.49
CA THR A 606 3.71 -2.52 -15.47
C THR A 606 4.84 -3.50 -15.21
N LEU A 607 4.48 -4.63 -14.59
CA LEU A 607 5.35 -5.77 -14.37
C LEU A 607 5.13 -6.79 -15.48
N LEU A 608 6.22 -7.29 -16.05
CA LEU A 608 6.24 -8.43 -16.94
C LEU A 608 7.02 -9.57 -16.25
N PRO A 609 6.36 -10.68 -15.89
CA PRO A 609 7.06 -11.83 -15.31
C PRO A 609 8.18 -12.34 -16.22
N GLY A 610 9.18 -12.97 -15.61
CA GLY A 610 10.23 -13.69 -16.33
C GLY A 610 9.67 -14.86 -17.16
N ALA A 611 10.47 -15.38 -18.10
CA ALA A 611 10.05 -16.52 -18.92
C ALA A 611 9.93 -17.80 -18.08
N ASP A 612 10.83 -17.97 -17.12
CA ASP A 612 10.73 -18.93 -16.02
C ASP A 612 10.44 -18.20 -14.68
N LYS A 613 9.89 -18.94 -13.71
CA LYS A 613 9.65 -18.45 -12.33
C LYS A 613 10.93 -18.01 -11.60
N CYS A 614 12.10 -18.41 -12.08
CA CYS A 614 13.40 -18.05 -11.55
C CYS A 614 14.09 -16.91 -12.33
N ASP A 615 13.46 -16.38 -13.38
CA ASP A 615 13.97 -15.24 -14.14
C ASP A 615 13.50 -13.92 -13.53
N ALA A 616 14.34 -12.89 -13.59
CA ALA A 616 13.96 -11.56 -13.12
C ALA A 616 12.80 -10.98 -13.96
N SER A 617 11.90 -10.27 -13.28
CA SER A 617 10.81 -9.55 -13.94
C SER A 617 11.33 -8.28 -14.61
N ARG A 618 10.75 -7.98 -15.78
CA ARG A 618 10.98 -6.72 -16.51
C ARG A 618 9.90 -5.69 -16.15
N GLY A 619 10.24 -4.42 -16.33
CA GLY A 619 9.29 -3.32 -16.18
C GLY A 619 8.93 -2.71 -17.53
N ARG A 620 7.74 -2.12 -17.64
CA ARG A 620 7.42 -1.26 -18.78
C ARG A 620 6.76 0.04 -18.31
N THR A 621 7.31 1.18 -18.73
CA THR A 621 6.84 2.51 -18.30
C THR A 621 5.91 3.13 -19.33
N TYR A 622 4.81 3.70 -18.87
CA TYR A 622 3.83 4.43 -19.67
C TYR A 622 3.71 5.86 -19.14
N VAL A 623 3.59 6.82 -20.07
CA VAL A 623 3.15 8.18 -19.77
C VAL A 623 2.03 8.54 -20.72
N LEU A 624 0.84 8.76 -20.16
CA LEU A 624 -0.38 9.05 -20.93
C LEU A 624 -1.07 10.27 -20.34
N ASP A 625 -1.78 11.03 -21.17
CA ASP A 625 -2.68 12.07 -20.68
C ASP A 625 -3.81 11.40 -19.89
N ALA A 626 -4.00 11.84 -18.64
CA ALA A 626 -4.94 11.21 -17.71
C ALA A 626 -6.39 11.33 -18.19
N LEU A 627 -6.72 12.36 -18.98
CA LEU A 627 -8.08 12.60 -19.45
C LEU A 627 -8.45 11.73 -20.65
N SER A 628 -7.52 11.54 -21.58
CA SER A 628 -7.78 10.90 -22.87
C SER A 628 -7.20 9.50 -22.97
N GLY A 629 -6.14 9.15 -22.23
CA GLY A 629 -5.40 7.90 -22.40
C GLY A 629 -4.55 7.85 -23.67
N LEU A 630 -4.32 8.99 -24.32
CA LEU A 630 -3.41 9.16 -25.46
C LEU A 630 -2.19 9.98 -25.01
N PRO A 631 -1.11 10.06 -25.80
CA PRO A 631 -0.01 10.94 -25.47
C PRO A 631 -0.48 12.41 -25.50
N GLY A 632 -0.21 13.16 -24.43
CA GLY A 632 -0.67 14.54 -24.29
C GLY A 632 -0.01 15.53 -25.25
N GLY A 633 -0.77 16.52 -25.71
CA GLY A 633 -0.25 17.70 -26.39
C GLY A 633 0.37 18.73 -25.43
N HIS A 634 1.27 19.59 -25.94
CA HIS A 634 2.02 20.67 -25.25
C HIS A 634 3.03 20.27 -24.16
N SER A 635 3.00 19.04 -23.64
CA SER A 635 3.95 18.52 -22.66
C SER A 635 4.22 17.04 -22.90
N THR A 636 5.01 16.72 -23.92
CA THR A 636 5.29 15.32 -24.26
C THR A 636 6.33 14.73 -23.33
N ALA A 637 6.01 13.56 -22.76
CA ALA A 637 7.01 12.73 -22.15
C ALA A 637 7.79 11.98 -23.20
N ALA A 638 9.11 12.16 -23.29
CA ALA A 638 9.87 11.67 -24.43
C ALA A 638 11.12 10.89 -24.05
N VAL A 639 11.36 9.76 -24.73
CA VAL A 639 12.62 8.98 -24.66
C VAL A 639 13.73 9.71 -25.43
N MET A 640 13.34 10.37 -26.52
CA MET A 640 14.10 11.25 -27.42
C MET A 640 13.22 12.47 -27.77
N PRO A 641 13.74 13.60 -28.30
CA PRO A 641 12.99 14.85 -28.46
C PRO A 641 11.66 14.79 -29.25
N SER A 642 11.33 13.67 -29.89
CA SER A 642 10.24 13.54 -30.87
C SER A 642 9.20 12.43 -30.60
N ALA A 643 9.38 11.51 -29.65
CA ALA A 643 8.49 10.35 -29.48
C ALA A 643 7.96 10.20 -28.04
N PRO A 644 6.63 10.05 -27.84
CA PRO A 644 6.06 9.90 -26.51
C PRO A 644 6.46 8.58 -25.83
N ILE A 645 6.57 8.57 -24.50
CA ILE A 645 6.80 7.35 -23.70
C ILE A 645 5.51 6.54 -23.65
N VAL A 646 5.33 5.67 -24.64
CA VAL A 646 4.23 4.72 -24.68
C VAL A 646 4.85 3.32 -24.56
N GLY A 647 4.82 2.79 -23.35
CA GLY A 647 5.29 1.44 -23.05
C GLY A 647 6.78 1.21 -23.33
N VAL A 648 7.68 1.92 -22.66
CA VAL A 648 9.14 1.68 -22.74
C VAL A 648 9.53 0.47 -21.91
N LEU A 649 10.03 -0.59 -22.54
CA LEU A 649 10.51 -1.79 -21.84
C LEU A 649 11.83 -1.51 -21.11
N GLN A 650 11.95 -2.04 -19.90
CA GLN A 650 13.12 -1.97 -19.05
C GLN A 650 13.59 -3.38 -18.69
N SER A 651 14.90 -3.53 -18.51
CA SER A 651 15.51 -4.80 -18.08
C SER A 651 15.14 -5.20 -16.65
N THR A 652 14.84 -4.22 -15.79
CA THR A 652 14.49 -4.42 -14.38
C THR A 652 13.14 -3.77 -14.08
N TYR A 653 12.37 -4.40 -13.20
CA TYR A 653 11.10 -3.85 -12.73
C TYR A 653 11.32 -2.87 -11.57
N ALA A 654 10.88 -1.62 -11.76
CA ALA A 654 10.73 -0.65 -10.67
C ALA A 654 9.25 -0.48 -10.34
N ALA A 655 8.89 -0.69 -9.06
CA ALA A 655 7.50 -0.70 -8.62
C ALA A 655 6.77 0.63 -8.87
N VAL A 656 7.38 1.74 -8.46
CA VAL A 656 6.79 3.08 -8.55
C VAL A 656 7.76 4.03 -9.25
N PRO A 657 7.35 4.71 -10.33
CA PRO A 657 8.19 5.70 -10.97
C PRO A 657 8.35 6.94 -10.08
N SER A 658 9.54 7.55 -10.12
CA SER A 658 9.85 8.82 -9.47
C SER A 658 9.83 9.96 -10.48
N LEU A 659 9.29 11.12 -10.07
CA LEU A 659 9.30 12.34 -10.87
C LEU A 659 10.24 13.35 -10.22
N VAL A 660 11.40 13.59 -10.85
CA VAL A 660 12.45 14.46 -10.31
C VAL A 660 12.46 15.78 -11.06
N GLN A 661 12.17 16.90 -10.38
CA GLN A 661 12.18 18.22 -11.02
C GLN A 661 13.61 18.62 -11.43
N LEU A 662 13.87 18.78 -12.72
CA LEU A 662 15.17 19.15 -13.27
C LEU A 662 15.34 20.66 -13.39
N SER A 663 14.29 21.35 -13.85
CA SER A 663 14.35 22.79 -14.10
C SER A 663 12.98 23.45 -13.96
N THR A 664 12.99 24.75 -13.71
CA THR A 664 11.82 25.62 -13.80
C THR A 664 12.21 26.85 -14.58
N SER A 665 11.42 27.22 -15.59
CA SER A 665 11.53 28.50 -16.28
C SER A 665 10.20 29.24 -16.19
N SER A 666 10.25 30.58 -16.13
CA SER A 666 9.06 31.42 -16.08
C SER A 666 9.14 32.51 -17.13
N SER A 667 8.03 32.77 -17.82
CA SER A 667 7.89 33.94 -18.69
C SER A 667 7.90 35.23 -17.85
N PRO A 668 8.24 36.38 -18.45
CA PRO A 668 7.83 37.67 -17.91
C PRO A 668 6.30 37.70 -17.71
N PRO A 669 5.80 38.52 -16.77
CA PRO A 669 4.36 38.79 -16.67
C PRO A 669 3.85 39.38 -17.99
N ASP A 670 2.76 38.83 -18.51
CA ASP A 670 2.03 39.44 -19.62
C ASP A 670 1.31 40.74 -19.17
N PRO A 671 0.68 41.51 -20.08
CA PRO A 671 -0.04 42.73 -19.68
C PRO A 671 -1.16 42.53 -18.65
N THR A 672 -1.63 41.30 -18.46
CA THR A 672 -2.60 40.96 -17.41
C THR A 672 -1.95 40.58 -16.08
N GLY A 673 -0.61 40.58 -16.02
CA GLY A 673 0.19 40.14 -14.88
C GLY A 673 0.29 38.61 -14.76
N ARG A 674 -0.08 37.87 -15.81
CA ARG A 674 0.01 36.41 -15.81
C ARG A 674 1.42 35.97 -16.20
N ILE A 675 1.96 35.02 -15.44
CA ILE A 675 3.23 34.35 -15.69
C ILE A 675 2.92 32.92 -16.16
N VAL A 676 3.68 32.43 -17.14
CA VAL A 676 3.69 31.02 -17.53
C VAL A 676 4.95 30.40 -16.97
N ALA A 677 4.81 29.39 -16.12
CA ALA A 677 5.92 28.64 -15.57
C ALA A 677 5.94 27.22 -16.17
N ASP A 678 7.03 26.90 -16.86
CA ASP A 678 7.32 25.57 -17.39
C ASP A 678 8.25 24.85 -16.41
N LYS A 679 7.81 23.70 -15.89
CA LYS A 679 8.61 22.80 -15.04
C LYS A 679 8.92 21.53 -15.80
N ASN A 680 10.18 21.12 -15.82
CA ASN A 680 10.58 19.86 -16.44
C ASN A 680 10.92 18.85 -15.36
N TYR A 681 10.36 17.66 -15.45
CA TYR A 681 10.63 16.54 -14.55
C TYR A 681 11.29 15.41 -15.33
N ALA A 682 12.28 14.73 -14.76
CA ALA A 682 12.73 13.43 -15.23
C ALA A 682 11.78 12.35 -14.72
N VAL A 683 11.43 11.38 -15.57
CA VAL A 683 10.84 10.11 -15.15
C VAL A 683 11.97 9.16 -14.83
N VAL A 684 12.09 8.80 -13.56
CA VAL A 684 13.20 8.01 -13.03
C VAL A 684 12.66 6.74 -12.44
N ASN A 685 13.17 5.61 -12.90
CA ASN A 685 12.94 4.31 -12.28
C ASN A 685 14.15 3.98 -11.43
N ALA A 686 13.94 3.82 -10.13
CA ALA A 686 14.97 3.49 -9.17
C ALA A 686 14.72 2.09 -8.61
N SER A 687 15.75 1.24 -8.62
CA SER A 687 15.73 -0.09 -8.02
C SER A 687 17.12 -0.40 -7.50
N ALA A 688 17.27 -0.75 -6.22
CA ALA A 688 18.48 -1.35 -5.64
C ALA A 688 19.84 -0.93 -6.23
N ARG A 689 20.33 0.25 -5.87
CA ARG A 689 21.56 0.85 -6.44
C ARG A 689 21.55 1.06 -7.96
N GLU A 690 20.39 1.11 -8.59
CA GLU A 690 20.23 1.49 -9.99
C GLU A 690 19.22 2.63 -10.09
N THR A 691 19.53 3.61 -10.93
CA THR A 691 18.60 4.66 -11.32
C THR A 691 18.66 4.82 -12.82
N THR A 692 17.53 4.63 -13.50
CA THR A 692 17.40 4.81 -14.94
C THR A 692 16.46 5.96 -15.22
N VAL A 693 16.94 6.98 -15.93
CA VAL A 693 16.09 8.03 -16.50
C VAL A 693 15.46 7.47 -17.77
N VAL A 694 14.15 7.25 -17.77
CA VAL A 694 13.42 6.68 -18.93
C VAL A 694 12.79 7.75 -19.82
N GLY A 695 12.78 8.99 -19.35
CA GLY A 695 12.40 10.16 -20.13
C GLY A 695 12.08 11.34 -19.23
N SER A 696 11.21 12.24 -19.69
CA SER A 696 10.83 13.45 -18.95
C SER A 696 9.32 13.69 -18.98
N VAL A 697 8.80 14.57 -18.14
CA VAL A 697 7.43 15.12 -18.21
C VAL A 697 7.57 16.63 -18.08
N LYS A 698 7.01 17.37 -19.03
CA LYS A 698 6.92 18.82 -18.93
C LYS A 698 5.59 19.20 -18.27
N VAL A 699 5.59 20.22 -17.44
CA VAL A 699 4.37 20.74 -16.82
C VAL A 699 4.33 22.23 -17.04
N ARG A 700 3.35 22.68 -17.80
CA ARG A 700 3.08 24.10 -17.98
C ARG A 700 2.01 24.54 -16.99
N SER A 701 2.36 25.48 -16.12
CA SER A 701 1.45 26.09 -15.15
C SER A 701 1.31 27.58 -15.40
N ARG A 702 0.13 28.13 -15.09
CA ARG A 702 -0.11 29.58 -15.09
C ARG A 702 -0.02 30.05 -13.65
N SER A 703 0.73 31.12 -13.40
CA SER A 703 0.92 31.74 -12.09
C SER A 703 0.83 33.26 -12.23
N GLY A 704 0.99 34.00 -11.12
CA GLY A 704 0.77 35.45 -11.09
C GLY A 704 -0.72 35.79 -11.01
N ARG A 705 -1.17 36.82 -11.74
CA ARG A 705 -2.57 37.24 -11.75
C ARG A 705 -3.38 36.31 -12.67
N LEU A 706 -4.21 35.45 -12.06
CA LEU A 706 -4.98 34.42 -12.78
C LEU A 706 -6.36 34.90 -13.26
N SER A 707 -6.90 35.95 -12.64
CA SER A 707 -8.14 36.59 -13.04
C SER A 707 -8.11 38.08 -12.69
N TRP A 708 -8.95 38.85 -13.37
CA TRP A 708 -9.32 40.20 -12.97
C TRP A 708 -10.84 40.28 -12.91
N ARG A 709 -11.36 41.11 -12.00
CA ARG A 709 -12.75 41.53 -11.98
C ARG A 709 -12.76 43.04 -11.95
N GLU A 710 -13.47 43.66 -12.87
CA GLU A 710 -13.77 45.08 -12.78
C GLU A 710 -14.74 45.34 -11.62
N VAL A 711 -14.38 46.28 -10.76
CA VAL A 711 -15.33 46.83 -9.79
C VAL A 711 -15.71 48.21 -10.30
N ALA A 712 -16.76 48.24 -11.11
CA ALA A 712 -17.42 49.51 -11.42
C ALA A 712 -17.84 50.16 -10.09
N ASN A 713 -17.60 51.46 -9.96
CA ASN A 713 -17.95 52.27 -8.80
C ASN A 713 -17.15 51.96 -7.51
N TRP A 714 -15.91 51.45 -7.63
CA TRP A 714 -15.02 51.23 -6.48
C TRP A 714 -14.93 52.43 -5.54
N ARG A 715 -14.88 53.66 -6.10
CA ARG A 715 -14.76 54.90 -5.32
C ARG A 715 -16.00 55.17 -4.46
N GLU A 716 -17.20 54.97 -5.02
CA GLU A 716 -18.46 55.11 -4.29
C GLU A 716 -18.62 54.03 -3.20
N LEU A 717 -18.26 52.78 -3.52
CA LEU A 717 -18.27 51.67 -2.55
C LEU A 717 -17.28 51.88 -1.41
N HIS A 718 -16.10 52.43 -1.70
CA HIS A 718 -15.06 52.65 -0.70
C HIS A 718 -15.39 53.86 0.20
N GLU A 719 -16.02 54.90 -0.35
CA GLU A 719 -16.49 56.06 0.42
C GLU A 719 -17.71 55.73 1.28
N ALA A 720 -18.62 54.85 0.84
CA ALA A 720 -19.77 54.42 1.63
C ALA A 720 -19.43 53.52 2.84
N ILE A 721 -18.19 52.99 2.91
CA ILE A 721 -17.69 52.14 4.00
C ILE A 721 -16.93 52.95 5.06
N LYS A 722 -16.49 54.17 4.73
CA LYS A 722 -15.95 55.13 5.71
C LYS A 722 -17.07 55.84 6.43
#